data_AF-A0A7S4A8V0-F1
#
_entry.id   AF-A0A7S4A8V0-F1
#
_cell.length_a   1.000
_cell.length_b   1.000
_cell.length_c   1.000
_cell.angle_alpha   90.00
_cell.angle_beta   90.00
_cell.angle_gamma   90.00
#
_symmetry.space_group_name_H-M   'P 1'
#
loop_
_entity.id
_entity.type
_entity.pdbx_description
1 polymer ?
#
loop_
_entity_poly.entity_id
_entity_poly.type
_entity_poly.pdbx_seq_one_letter_code
_entity_poly.pdbx_strand_id
1 'polypeptide(L)'
;MFATSAAVKSLARREATLKAAVNLRAMSNLAAYEDFGKNVFTGKVADEYLQKHGASAATLKDPNWVKDDADKVANAVFDWAIDRGANVYCHWFQPMASSGVRHGLTGQVQNMMLKFNSDGEVAQDFKGKTLTKGETDGSSFPNGGLRGTHCAGGYLAVDTSSPILCRGDTIFIPSAFVSYYGAALDEKTPLLRSNSALDEQGSRLFNILGGDASSGVQANIGLEQEIFLIPREEYYRRPDLQMAGRTIMGKNAPRGQEMCDHYMAPLSSSTAAMACMQEIQDECWRMGIPLKTRHREVAPNQFEFAPLYGSNTTQIDQNVFVMQIIEEVAPKHGLAALLQEKPFNDVNGSGKHNNWSLATRSGINFLDPDDVKEATGNDDAFPIIMAALVAAIDENGDLMRAAIACPGNDFRLGACEAPPAIVSTYLGDDMTGYLEKFANGESSEYKPNKKLLDLGTREVLPFEVPAEDRNRTSPFPYGGARFEFRAVGSSQNVSLVNTVLNTMAAEKFAEFADRIEAGEDAADVAREALKKHWKVIFNGDNYCEENQKMLTESGVWRIDSGVEAIATLTSAKNVALFEKMSVFKEDELVARQDVLHDHYTGTVEMEALTMVDMINQHVIPAVKTSGVGPLDELAAAVTTIKAAVAEIHAAETSMEKAELARVLRLETMIDIRETCDAAEEVVPTDNWTLATYKEMLFLDQHTVSEPEFFGE
;
A
#
# COMPACT_ATOMS: atom_id res chain seq x y z
N MET A 1 -48.55 -24.22 -21.98
CA MET A 1 -47.81 -24.88 -20.90
C MET A 1 -46.33 -24.42 -20.92
N PHE A 2 -46.09 -23.10 -20.95
CA PHE A 2 -44.75 -22.48 -20.98
C PHE A 2 -44.84 -21.13 -20.26
N ALA A 3 -44.78 -21.13 -18.92
CA ALA A 3 -44.74 -19.90 -18.11
C ALA A 3 -44.10 -20.14 -16.73
N THR A 4 -43.13 -21.05 -16.62
CA THR A 4 -42.56 -21.42 -15.31
C THR A 4 -41.04 -21.50 -15.26
N SER A 5 -40.30 -21.19 -16.34
CA SER A 5 -38.82 -21.25 -16.31
C SER A 5 -38.19 -20.05 -15.57
N ALA A 6 -38.70 -18.83 -15.76
CA ALA A 6 -38.09 -17.62 -15.19
C ALA A 6 -38.31 -17.51 -13.68
N ALA A 7 -39.55 -17.75 -13.21
CA ALA A 7 -39.87 -17.75 -11.78
C ALA A 7 -39.15 -18.88 -11.02
N VAL A 8 -39.00 -20.05 -11.63
CA VAL A 8 -38.26 -21.18 -11.02
C VAL A 8 -36.76 -20.90 -11.01
N LYS A 9 -36.19 -20.22 -12.01
CA LYS A 9 -34.78 -19.79 -11.98
C LYS A 9 -34.52 -18.67 -10.98
N SER A 10 -35.45 -17.71 -10.79
CA SER A 10 -35.31 -16.66 -9.78
C SER A 10 -35.54 -17.19 -8.37
N LEU A 11 -36.47 -18.13 -8.18
CA LEU A 11 -36.67 -18.87 -6.93
C LEU A 11 -35.48 -19.78 -6.61
N ALA A 12 -34.92 -20.47 -7.61
CA ALA A 12 -33.70 -21.27 -7.43
C ALA A 12 -32.47 -20.41 -7.14
N ARG A 13 -32.37 -19.19 -7.72
CA ARG A 13 -31.37 -18.19 -7.32
C ARG A 13 -31.56 -17.77 -5.86
N ARG A 14 -32.78 -17.40 -5.46
CA ARG A 14 -33.13 -17.08 -4.07
C ARG A 14 -32.87 -18.24 -3.10
N GLU A 15 -33.18 -19.48 -3.48
CA GLU A 15 -32.91 -20.68 -2.67
C GLU A 15 -31.42 -21.01 -2.58
N ALA A 16 -30.63 -20.73 -3.63
CA ALA A 16 -29.17 -20.87 -3.59
C ALA A 16 -28.56 -19.83 -2.64
N THR A 17 -29.04 -18.58 -2.67
CA THR A 17 -28.68 -17.52 -1.72
C THR A 17 -29.11 -17.88 -0.29
N LEU A 18 -30.30 -18.49 -0.10
CA LEU A 18 -30.79 -18.99 1.21
C LEU A 18 -29.99 -20.17 1.76
N LYS A 19 -29.48 -21.07 0.90
CA LYS A 19 -28.64 -22.20 1.31
C LYS A 19 -27.21 -21.81 1.63
N ALA A 20 -26.77 -20.64 1.18
CA ALA A 20 -25.63 -19.95 1.78
C ALA A 20 -26.08 -19.27 3.08
N ALA A 21 -26.58 -20.07 4.03
CA ALA A 21 -26.78 -19.61 5.38
C ALA A 21 -25.41 -19.19 5.92
N VAL A 22 -25.18 -17.87 5.94
CA VAL A 22 -24.15 -17.25 6.76
C VAL A 22 -24.49 -17.69 8.18
N ASN A 23 -23.80 -18.72 8.66
CA ASN A 23 -23.76 -18.95 10.08
C ASN A 23 -23.21 -17.66 10.67
N LEU A 24 -24.08 -16.88 11.31
CA LEU A 24 -23.74 -15.86 12.30
C LEU A 24 -23.02 -16.55 13.48
N ARG A 25 -21.84 -17.13 13.21
CA ARG A 25 -20.98 -17.81 14.18
C ARG A 25 -19.85 -16.90 14.68
N ALA A 26 -19.77 -15.67 14.16
CA ALA A 26 -18.59 -14.81 14.35
C ALA A 26 -18.47 -14.18 15.76
N MET A 27 -19.54 -14.02 16.53
CA MET A 27 -19.42 -13.34 17.83
C MET A 27 -18.83 -14.20 18.96
N SER A 28 -18.72 -15.53 18.79
CA SER A 28 -18.30 -16.43 19.89
C SER A 28 -16.79 -16.69 20.00
N ASN A 29 -15.98 -16.22 19.03
CA ASN A 29 -14.54 -16.52 18.93
C ASN A 29 -13.67 -15.27 18.72
N LEU A 30 -14.09 -14.12 19.25
CA LEU A 30 -13.23 -12.93 19.28
C LEU A 30 -11.92 -13.26 19.98
N ALA A 31 -10.80 -12.74 19.46
CA ALA A 31 -9.50 -13.01 20.05
C ALA A 31 -9.46 -12.47 21.49
N ALA A 32 -8.94 -13.28 22.41
CA ALA A 32 -8.75 -12.83 23.79
C ALA A 32 -7.63 -11.78 23.85
N TYR A 33 -7.62 -10.96 24.91
CA TYR A 33 -6.55 -9.99 25.11
C TYR A 33 -5.17 -10.66 25.16
N GLU A 34 -5.07 -11.82 25.82
CA GLU A 34 -3.85 -12.63 25.89
C GLU A 34 -3.38 -13.22 24.55
N ASP A 35 -4.22 -13.22 23.51
CA ASP A 35 -3.85 -13.74 22.19
C ASP A 35 -2.99 -12.76 21.38
N PHE A 36 -2.84 -11.51 21.82
CA PHE A 36 -2.12 -10.49 21.05
C PHE A 36 -0.68 -10.90 20.76
N GLY A 37 -0.31 -10.92 19.48
CA GLY A 37 1.06 -11.21 19.06
C GLY A 37 1.56 -12.61 19.41
N LYS A 38 0.68 -13.54 19.81
CA LYS A 38 1.09 -14.92 20.14
C LYS A 38 1.74 -15.62 18.96
N ASN A 39 1.46 -15.18 17.73
CA ASN A 39 1.99 -15.71 16.49
C ASN A 39 3.18 -14.90 15.93
N VAL A 40 3.84 -14.10 16.78
CA VAL A 40 5.03 -13.33 16.44
C VAL A 40 6.18 -13.70 17.37
N PHE A 41 7.31 -14.13 16.81
CA PHE A 41 8.49 -14.52 17.58
C PHE A 41 9.29 -13.28 18.01
N THR A 42 8.80 -12.55 18.99
CA THR A 42 9.47 -11.37 19.57
C THR A 42 9.14 -11.19 21.05
N GLY A 43 9.90 -10.32 21.73
CA GLY A 43 9.63 -9.93 23.12
C GLY A 43 9.44 -11.12 24.06
N LYS A 44 8.39 -11.09 24.90
CA LYS A 44 8.08 -12.17 25.86
C LYS A 44 7.83 -13.51 25.19
N VAL A 45 7.20 -13.52 24.01
CA VAL A 45 6.93 -14.76 23.26
C VAL A 45 8.23 -15.41 22.87
N ALA A 46 9.18 -14.68 22.28
CA ALA A 46 10.48 -15.24 21.93
C ALA A 46 11.31 -15.61 23.17
N ASP A 47 11.28 -14.79 24.23
CA ASP A 47 12.10 -14.96 25.43
C ASP A 47 11.86 -16.31 26.12
N GLU A 48 10.59 -16.75 26.21
CA GLU A 48 10.22 -18.05 26.79
C GLU A 48 10.95 -19.23 26.12
N TYR A 49 11.12 -19.17 24.80
CA TYR A 49 11.77 -20.22 24.03
C TYR A 49 13.29 -20.01 23.96
N LEU A 50 13.75 -18.78 23.80
CA LEU A 50 15.18 -18.45 23.72
C LEU A 50 15.93 -18.82 25.00
N GLN A 51 15.31 -18.64 26.17
CA GLN A 51 15.92 -19.01 27.45
C GLN A 51 16.24 -20.51 27.55
N LYS A 52 15.44 -21.38 26.93
CA LYS A 52 15.68 -22.84 26.88
C LYS A 52 16.98 -23.19 26.14
N HIS A 53 17.43 -22.30 25.25
CA HIS A 53 18.61 -22.47 24.40
C HIS A 53 19.77 -21.53 24.76
N GLY A 54 19.73 -20.88 25.93
CA GLY A 54 20.81 -20.01 26.41
C GLY A 54 20.91 -18.67 25.66
N ALA A 55 19.78 -18.15 25.18
CA ALA A 55 19.63 -16.83 24.58
C ALA A 55 18.51 -16.05 25.30
N SER A 56 18.24 -14.82 24.87
CA SER A 56 17.13 -14.01 25.39
C SER A 56 16.53 -13.15 24.27
N ALA A 57 15.40 -12.50 24.53
CA ALA A 57 14.83 -11.55 23.57
C ALA A 57 15.81 -10.40 23.22
N ALA A 58 16.79 -10.09 24.07
CA ALA A 58 17.83 -9.10 23.75
C ALA A 58 18.78 -9.59 22.64
N THR A 59 18.97 -10.90 22.49
CA THR A 59 19.76 -11.50 21.39
C THR A 59 19.21 -11.07 20.03
N LEU A 60 17.89 -11.01 19.86
CA LEU A 60 17.27 -10.62 18.59
C LEU A 60 17.44 -9.13 18.25
N LYS A 61 17.85 -8.28 19.21
CA LYS A 61 18.09 -6.86 18.97
C LYS A 61 19.44 -6.58 18.31
N ASP A 62 20.40 -7.48 18.44
CA ASP A 62 21.71 -7.38 17.78
C ASP A 62 21.69 -8.22 16.50
N PRO A 63 21.74 -7.61 15.30
CA PRO A 63 21.72 -8.36 14.04
C PRO A 63 22.86 -9.39 13.92
N ASN A 64 23.91 -9.31 14.73
CA ASN A 64 24.99 -10.32 14.75
C ASN A 64 24.55 -11.69 15.28
N TRP A 65 23.35 -11.84 15.86
CA TRP A 65 22.82 -13.15 16.25
C TRP A 65 22.82 -14.15 15.08
N VAL A 66 22.69 -13.68 13.83
CA VAL A 66 22.74 -14.53 12.62
C VAL A 66 24.10 -15.20 12.41
N LYS A 67 25.15 -14.71 13.09
CA LYS A 67 26.50 -15.31 13.11
C LYS A 67 26.76 -16.03 14.42
N ASP A 68 26.44 -15.38 15.54
CA ASP A 68 26.92 -15.80 16.86
C ASP A 68 25.96 -16.75 17.59
N ASP A 69 24.66 -16.63 17.34
CA ASP A 69 23.60 -17.33 18.08
C ASP A 69 22.58 -18.03 17.17
N ALA A 70 22.86 -18.17 15.86
CA ALA A 70 21.90 -18.65 14.86
C ALA A 70 21.27 -20.01 15.18
N ASP A 71 22.06 -20.97 15.67
CA ASP A 71 21.55 -22.29 16.08
C ASP A 71 20.67 -22.22 17.33
N LYS A 72 20.99 -21.34 18.29
CA LYS A 72 20.15 -21.13 19.49
C LYS A 72 18.80 -20.54 19.09
N VAL A 73 18.81 -19.54 18.21
CA VAL A 73 17.58 -18.91 17.70
C VAL A 73 16.78 -19.90 16.87
N ALA A 74 17.41 -20.69 16.00
CA ALA A 74 16.71 -21.70 15.20
C ALA A 74 16.03 -22.77 16.05
N ASN A 75 16.67 -23.27 17.10
CA ASN A 75 16.05 -24.23 18.01
C ASN A 75 14.89 -23.61 18.80
N ALA A 76 15.03 -22.35 19.24
CA ALA A 76 13.95 -21.65 19.92
C ALA A 76 12.73 -21.41 19.00
N VAL A 77 12.98 -21.03 17.74
CA VAL A 77 11.95 -20.87 16.71
C VAL A 77 11.27 -22.21 16.41
N PHE A 78 12.04 -23.30 16.32
CA PHE A 78 11.50 -24.64 16.11
C PHE A 78 10.56 -25.07 17.24
N ASP A 79 10.99 -24.95 18.50
CA ASP A 79 10.15 -25.28 19.66
C ASP A 79 8.85 -24.45 19.66
N TRP A 80 8.97 -23.15 19.40
CA TRP A 80 7.85 -22.22 19.31
C TRP A 80 6.85 -22.58 18.21
N ALA A 81 7.36 -22.98 17.04
CA ALA A 81 6.56 -23.39 15.89
C ALA A 81 5.81 -24.69 16.18
N ILE A 82 6.50 -25.70 16.72
CA ILE A 82 5.91 -27.01 17.04
C ILE A 82 4.81 -26.87 18.09
N ASP A 83 5.01 -26.05 19.13
CA ASP A 83 3.97 -25.75 20.14
C ASP A 83 2.70 -25.12 19.53
N ARG A 84 2.83 -24.50 18.35
CA ARG A 84 1.72 -23.90 17.59
C ARG A 84 1.17 -24.80 16.50
N GLY A 85 1.69 -26.02 16.36
CA GLY A 85 1.30 -26.96 15.31
C GLY A 85 1.93 -26.65 13.95
N ALA A 86 2.92 -25.74 13.88
CA ALA A 86 3.65 -25.45 12.66
C ALA A 86 4.85 -26.39 12.51
N ASN A 87 4.94 -27.04 11.36
CA ASN A 87 6.03 -27.95 10.99
C ASN A 87 6.70 -27.59 9.65
N VAL A 88 6.27 -26.48 9.03
CA VAL A 88 6.78 -25.93 7.78
C VAL A 88 7.41 -24.56 8.04
N TYR A 89 8.47 -24.23 7.30
CA TYR A 89 9.04 -22.89 7.26
C TYR A 89 9.10 -22.35 5.83
N CYS A 90 9.09 -21.03 5.72
CA CYS A 90 9.18 -20.30 4.47
C CYS A 90 10.06 -19.07 4.66
N HIS A 91 11.09 -18.93 3.82
CA HIS A 91 11.72 -17.62 3.61
C HIS A 91 10.76 -16.76 2.80
N TRP A 92 10.21 -15.75 3.45
CA TRP A 92 9.13 -14.92 2.96
C TRP A 92 9.69 -13.59 2.47
N PHE A 93 9.55 -13.31 1.18
CA PHE A 93 10.17 -12.15 0.52
C PHE A 93 9.20 -11.48 -0.44
N GLN A 94 9.45 -10.22 -0.79
CA GLN A 94 8.60 -9.39 -1.65
C GLN A 94 9.35 -9.07 -2.95
N PRO A 95 9.12 -9.77 -4.07
CA PRO A 95 9.87 -9.58 -5.31
C PRO A 95 9.65 -8.18 -5.92
N MET A 96 10.52 -7.77 -6.85
CA MET A 96 10.34 -6.49 -7.56
C MET A 96 8.97 -6.38 -8.22
N ALA A 97 8.39 -5.17 -8.17
CA ALA A 97 7.02 -4.90 -8.61
C ALA A 97 6.01 -5.85 -7.96
N SER A 98 6.21 -6.13 -6.66
CA SER A 98 5.25 -6.79 -5.78
C SER A 98 3.96 -5.96 -5.72
N SER A 99 3.11 -6.15 -6.72
CA SER A 99 1.83 -5.50 -6.94
C SER A 99 1.00 -6.41 -7.84
N GLY A 100 -0.29 -6.60 -7.55
CA GLY A 100 -1.11 -7.51 -8.34
C GLY A 100 -2.56 -7.58 -7.90
N VAL A 101 -3.34 -8.35 -8.66
CA VAL A 101 -4.80 -8.46 -8.55
C VAL A 101 -5.29 -9.49 -7.54
N ARG A 102 -4.41 -10.38 -7.05
CA ARG A 102 -4.71 -11.44 -6.07
C ARG A 102 -3.47 -11.78 -5.24
N HIS A 103 -3.66 -12.50 -4.12
CA HIS A 103 -2.61 -13.14 -3.30
C HIS A 103 -1.30 -13.36 -4.07
N GLY A 104 -0.24 -12.63 -3.74
CA GLY A 104 0.97 -12.72 -4.55
C GLY A 104 2.00 -11.61 -4.40
N LEU A 105 1.84 -10.70 -3.44
CA LEU A 105 2.87 -9.70 -3.13
C LEU A 105 4.16 -10.33 -2.58
N THR A 106 4.17 -11.64 -2.32
CA THR A 106 5.30 -12.34 -1.72
C THR A 106 5.62 -13.66 -2.40
N GLY A 107 6.90 -13.99 -2.45
CA GLY A 107 7.39 -15.31 -2.80
C GLY A 107 7.43 -16.22 -1.58
N GLN A 108 6.94 -17.45 -1.75
CA GLN A 108 6.78 -18.41 -0.66
C GLN A 108 7.12 -19.83 -1.12
N VAL A 109 8.21 -20.40 -0.59
CA VAL A 109 8.50 -21.83 -0.72
C VAL A 109 8.39 -22.48 0.65
N GLN A 110 7.43 -23.40 0.77
CA GLN A 110 7.13 -24.13 2.00
C GLN A 110 8.01 -25.37 2.11
N ASN A 111 8.87 -25.37 3.12
CA ASN A 111 9.84 -26.42 3.39
C ASN A 111 9.56 -27.07 4.75
N MET A 112 9.65 -28.39 4.83
CA MET A 112 9.45 -29.11 6.10
C MET A 112 10.61 -28.85 7.06
N MET A 113 10.33 -28.59 8.34
CA MET A 113 11.34 -28.43 9.39
C MET A 113 11.87 -29.77 9.95
N LEU A 114 11.41 -30.89 9.37
CA LEU A 114 11.63 -32.25 9.84
C LEU A 114 12.20 -33.12 8.72
N LYS A 115 12.97 -34.13 9.10
CA LYS A 115 13.46 -35.21 8.22
C LYS A 115 13.27 -36.57 8.87
N PHE A 116 13.54 -37.61 8.11
CA PHE A 116 13.57 -38.98 8.60
C PHE A 116 15.01 -39.45 8.76
N ASN A 117 15.36 -40.02 9.91
CA ASN A 117 16.67 -40.63 10.12
C ASN A 117 16.77 -42.01 9.42
N SER A 118 17.92 -42.67 9.52
CA SER A 118 18.15 -44.00 8.91
C SER A 118 17.21 -45.09 9.42
N ASP A 119 16.66 -44.92 10.62
CA ASP A 119 15.73 -45.84 11.27
C ASP A 119 14.26 -45.53 10.92
N GLY A 120 14.02 -44.48 10.13
CA GLY A 120 12.67 -44.03 9.73
C GLY A 120 11.97 -43.16 10.77
N GLU A 121 12.66 -42.73 11.83
CA GLU A 121 12.12 -41.86 12.86
C GLU A 121 12.23 -40.38 12.47
N VAL A 122 11.29 -39.57 12.96
CA VAL A 122 11.25 -38.13 12.71
C VAL A 122 12.34 -37.43 13.53
N ALA A 123 13.12 -36.57 12.87
CA ALA A 123 14.14 -35.74 13.49
C ALA A 123 14.05 -34.29 12.99
N GLN A 124 14.49 -33.33 13.80
CA GLN A 124 14.58 -31.92 13.43
C GLN A 124 15.58 -31.72 12.27
N ASP A 125 15.19 -30.93 11.28
CA ASP A 125 16.04 -30.48 10.16
C ASP A 125 16.06 -28.96 9.98
N PHE A 126 15.65 -28.23 11.03
CA PHE A 126 15.72 -26.78 11.08
C PHE A 126 16.90 -26.33 11.95
N LYS A 127 17.89 -25.65 11.35
CA LYS A 127 19.14 -25.22 12.00
C LYS A 127 19.44 -23.76 11.70
N GLY A 128 20.42 -23.16 12.39
CA GLY A 128 20.80 -21.76 12.21
C GLY A 128 21.14 -21.40 10.76
N LYS A 129 21.83 -22.30 10.03
CA LYS A 129 22.10 -22.12 8.60
C LYS A 129 20.82 -22.04 7.77
N THR A 130 19.84 -22.89 8.06
CA THR A 130 18.54 -22.92 7.37
C THR A 130 17.70 -21.70 7.71
N LEU A 131 17.69 -21.26 8.98
CA LEU A 131 16.97 -20.06 9.40
C LEU A 131 17.53 -18.79 8.74
N THR A 132 18.85 -18.68 8.64
CA THR A 132 19.50 -17.43 8.23
C THR A 132 19.60 -17.26 6.72
N LYS A 133 19.63 -18.36 5.95
CA LYS A 133 19.87 -18.33 4.51
C LYS A 133 19.08 -19.41 3.77
N GLY A 134 18.55 -19.03 2.62
CA GLY A 134 17.88 -19.93 1.69
C GLY A 134 18.38 -19.75 0.26
N GLU A 135 18.07 -20.74 -0.57
CA GLU A 135 18.14 -20.66 -2.02
C GLU A 135 16.76 -21.00 -2.56
N THR A 136 16.31 -20.27 -3.57
CA THR A 136 15.06 -20.55 -4.27
C THR A 136 15.28 -20.48 -5.77
N ASP A 137 14.36 -21.08 -6.52
CA ASP A 137 14.26 -20.82 -7.95
C ASP A 137 13.71 -19.40 -8.15
N GLY A 138 14.63 -18.48 -8.45
CA GLY A 138 14.32 -17.09 -8.75
C GLY A 138 13.86 -16.86 -10.18
N SER A 139 13.68 -17.92 -10.99
CA SER A 139 13.61 -17.77 -12.44
C SER A 139 12.35 -17.14 -13.00
N SER A 140 11.26 -17.28 -12.27
CA SER A 140 9.95 -16.77 -12.67
C SER A 140 9.68 -15.37 -12.13
N PHE A 141 10.57 -14.80 -11.31
CA PHE A 141 10.39 -13.45 -10.79
C PHE A 141 10.92 -12.40 -11.79
N PRO A 142 10.21 -11.27 -11.93
CA PRO A 142 10.69 -10.14 -12.73
C PRO A 142 12.07 -9.70 -12.23
N ASN A 143 13.01 -9.52 -13.17
CA ASN A 143 14.39 -9.17 -12.84
C ASN A 143 15.03 -8.12 -13.76
N GLY A 144 14.34 -7.67 -14.81
CA GLY A 144 14.82 -6.61 -15.71
C GLY A 144 16.21 -6.85 -16.30
N GLY A 145 16.60 -8.12 -16.50
CA GLY A 145 17.92 -8.46 -17.04
C GLY A 145 19.06 -8.55 -16.02
N LEU A 146 18.82 -8.31 -14.72
CA LEU A 146 19.82 -8.51 -13.65
C LEU A 146 20.26 -9.98 -13.49
N ARG A 147 19.59 -10.88 -14.18
CA ARG A 147 19.83 -12.32 -14.15
C ARG A 147 19.72 -12.89 -15.56
N GLY A 148 20.69 -13.72 -15.93
CA GLY A 148 20.65 -14.43 -17.21
C GLY A 148 19.43 -15.36 -17.28
N THR A 149 18.80 -15.44 -18.46
CA THR A 149 17.59 -16.24 -18.71
C THR A 149 17.77 -17.75 -18.46
N HIS A 150 18.99 -18.26 -18.57
CA HIS A 150 19.35 -19.66 -18.31
C HIS A 150 19.75 -19.93 -16.86
N CYS A 151 19.87 -18.90 -16.02
CA CYS A 151 20.14 -19.06 -14.60
C CYS A 151 18.83 -19.32 -13.86
N ALA A 152 18.88 -19.93 -12.67
CA ALA A 152 17.71 -20.18 -11.81
C ALA A 152 17.91 -19.61 -10.40
N GLY A 153 19.10 -19.78 -9.81
CA GLY A 153 19.36 -19.45 -8.41
C GLY A 153 19.06 -17.99 -8.05
N GLY A 154 18.25 -17.81 -7.01
CA GLY A 154 18.14 -16.59 -6.25
C GLY A 154 18.31 -16.89 -4.76
N TYR A 155 18.88 -15.94 -4.03
CA TYR A 155 19.39 -16.16 -2.69
C TYR A 155 18.60 -15.36 -1.67
N LEU A 156 18.26 -16.03 -0.58
CA LEU A 156 17.42 -15.48 0.48
C LEU A 156 18.27 -15.31 1.74
N ALA A 157 18.16 -14.15 2.38
CA ALA A 157 18.83 -13.85 3.62
C ALA A 157 17.85 -13.24 4.61
N VAL A 158 17.85 -13.72 5.85
CA VAL A 158 16.93 -13.24 6.89
C VAL A 158 17.08 -11.73 7.10
N ASP A 159 15.95 -11.03 7.16
CA ASP A 159 15.85 -9.66 7.63
C ASP A 159 15.67 -9.69 9.15
N THR A 160 16.69 -9.27 9.89
CA THR A 160 16.67 -9.27 11.36
C THR A 160 15.84 -8.13 11.95
N SER A 161 15.43 -7.15 11.16
CA SER A 161 14.65 -6.01 11.63
C SER A 161 13.14 -6.28 11.70
N SER A 162 12.69 -7.36 11.05
CA SER A 162 11.29 -7.81 11.06
C SER A 162 11.17 -9.16 11.78
N PRO A 163 10.16 -9.34 12.66
CA PRO A 163 10.03 -10.57 13.44
C PRO A 163 9.55 -11.76 12.58
N ILE A 164 9.93 -12.98 12.99
CA ILE A 164 9.41 -14.22 12.40
C ILE A 164 7.94 -14.40 12.81
N LEU A 165 7.10 -14.79 11.87
CA LEU A 165 5.65 -14.92 12.03
C LEU A 165 5.21 -16.37 11.90
N CYS A 166 4.10 -16.77 12.52
CA CYS A 166 3.54 -18.12 12.41
C CYS A 166 2.07 -18.05 12.02
N ARG A 167 1.67 -18.72 10.94
CA ARG A 167 0.26 -18.77 10.52
C ARG A 167 -0.06 -20.11 9.89
N GLY A 168 -1.13 -20.75 10.39
CA GLY A 168 -1.44 -22.12 10.02
C GLY A 168 -0.33 -23.07 10.47
N ASP A 169 0.17 -23.88 9.55
CA ASP A 169 1.25 -24.85 9.76
C ASP A 169 2.65 -24.30 9.44
N THR A 170 2.75 -23.02 9.07
CA THR A 170 3.94 -22.42 8.48
C THR A 170 4.50 -21.27 9.31
N ILE A 171 5.82 -21.27 9.54
CA ILE A 171 6.57 -20.09 9.98
C ILE A 171 7.10 -19.30 8.78
N PHE A 172 6.95 -17.99 8.82
CA PHE A 172 7.37 -17.04 7.80
C PHE A 172 8.57 -16.27 8.34
N ILE A 173 9.71 -16.43 7.67
CA ILE A 173 10.98 -15.79 7.98
C ILE A 173 11.15 -14.63 7.01
N PRO A 174 10.92 -13.36 7.41
CA PRO A 174 11.14 -12.21 6.55
C PRO A 174 12.55 -12.25 5.96
N SER A 175 12.66 -12.15 4.64
CA SER A 175 13.92 -12.34 3.93
C SER A 175 14.09 -11.33 2.80
N ALA A 176 15.33 -10.87 2.63
CA ALA A 176 15.79 -10.21 1.43
C ALA A 176 16.03 -11.24 0.32
N PHE A 177 15.77 -10.89 -0.93
CA PHE A 177 15.92 -11.73 -2.12
C PHE A 177 16.83 -11.06 -3.16
N VAL A 178 17.95 -11.72 -3.46
CA VAL A 178 19.01 -11.17 -4.32
C VAL A 178 19.47 -12.14 -5.41
N SER A 179 20.07 -11.60 -6.46
CA SER A 179 20.69 -12.37 -7.53
C SER A 179 21.98 -13.06 -7.06
N TYR A 180 22.51 -13.96 -7.91
CA TYR A 180 23.81 -14.60 -7.67
C TYR A 180 24.96 -13.59 -7.43
N TYR A 181 24.90 -12.41 -8.05
CA TYR A 181 25.89 -11.35 -7.91
C TYR A 181 25.52 -10.30 -6.85
N GLY A 182 24.44 -10.52 -6.11
CA GLY A 182 23.99 -9.63 -5.03
C GLY A 182 23.17 -8.43 -5.48
N ALA A 183 22.66 -8.41 -6.71
CA ALA A 183 21.70 -7.39 -7.15
C ALA A 183 20.35 -7.61 -6.46
N ALA A 184 19.68 -6.53 -6.04
CA ALA A 184 18.37 -6.58 -5.40
C ALA A 184 17.31 -7.07 -6.40
N LEU A 185 16.71 -8.22 -6.13
CA LEU A 185 15.59 -8.77 -6.92
C LEU A 185 14.25 -8.57 -6.22
N ASP A 186 14.22 -7.68 -5.23
CA ASP A 186 13.12 -7.50 -4.30
C ASP A 186 12.86 -6.02 -3.98
N GLU A 187 11.83 -5.81 -3.16
CA GLU A 187 11.48 -4.52 -2.58
C GLU A 187 12.16 -4.27 -1.22
N LYS A 188 12.55 -5.36 -0.52
CA LYS A 188 13.11 -5.29 0.84
C LYS A 188 14.56 -4.82 0.86
N THR A 189 15.42 -5.32 -0.03
CA THR A 189 16.85 -4.96 -0.01
C THR A 189 17.08 -3.45 -0.16
N PRO A 190 16.45 -2.75 -1.12
CA PRO A 190 16.62 -1.32 -1.25
C PRO A 190 16.05 -0.52 -0.08
N LEU A 191 14.94 -0.98 0.51
CA LEU A 191 14.38 -0.39 1.72
C LEU A 191 15.34 -0.47 2.92
N LEU A 192 16.00 -1.62 3.11
CA LEU A 192 16.99 -1.78 4.18
C LEU A 192 18.23 -0.91 3.96
N ARG A 193 18.67 -0.75 2.70
CA ARG A 193 19.76 0.17 2.34
C ARG A 193 19.37 1.63 2.60
N SER A 194 18.15 2.06 2.22
CA SER A 194 17.68 3.43 2.46
C SER A 194 17.48 3.73 3.93
N ASN A 195 17.03 2.75 4.73
CA ASN A 195 16.97 2.86 6.19
C ASN A 195 18.37 3.09 6.78
N SER A 196 19.39 2.40 6.25
CA SER A 196 20.77 2.56 6.71
C SER A 196 21.33 3.95 6.36
N ALA A 197 21.08 4.44 5.14
CA ALA A 197 21.48 5.78 4.71
C ALA A 197 20.79 6.87 5.54
N LEU A 198 19.49 6.71 5.82
CA LEU A 198 18.72 7.61 6.67
C LEU A 198 19.21 7.60 8.13
N ASP A 199 19.51 6.43 8.68
CA ASP A 199 20.07 6.30 10.04
C ASP A 199 21.41 7.04 10.12
N GLU A 200 22.32 6.81 9.18
CA GLU A 200 23.63 7.43 9.16
C GLU A 200 23.55 8.96 9.06
N GLN A 201 22.88 9.48 8.02
CA GLN A 201 22.88 10.92 7.73
C GLN A 201 21.93 11.69 8.65
N GLY A 202 20.80 11.08 9.04
CA GLY A 202 19.90 11.64 10.03
C GLY A 202 20.54 11.73 11.41
N SER A 203 21.25 10.68 11.85
CA SER A 203 22.01 10.71 13.10
C SER A 203 23.12 11.75 13.06
N ARG A 204 23.85 11.84 11.95
CA ARG A 204 24.92 12.83 11.76
C ARG A 204 24.41 14.25 11.89
N LEU A 205 23.37 14.63 11.14
CA LEU A 205 22.79 15.98 11.22
C LEU A 205 22.23 16.26 12.62
N PHE A 206 21.50 15.32 13.22
CA PHE A 206 20.90 15.52 14.53
C PHE A 206 21.96 15.74 15.63
N ASN A 207 23.05 14.98 15.59
CA ASN A 207 24.18 15.17 16.51
C ASN A 207 24.87 16.54 16.32
N ILE A 208 25.04 16.99 15.08
CA ILE A 208 25.58 18.34 14.77
C ILE A 208 24.70 19.43 15.38
N LEU A 209 23.37 19.26 15.33
CA LEU A 209 22.41 20.20 15.88
C LEU A 209 22.32 20.21 17.42
N GLY A 210 23.03 19.29 18.09
CA GLY A 210 23.11 19.20 19.54
C GLY A 210 22.32 18.05 20.18
N GLY A 211 21.66 17.20 19.37
CA GLY A 211 20.90 16.05 19.85
C GLY A 211 21.75 14.80 20.11
N ASP A 212 21.13 13.76 20.69
CA ASP A 212 21.73 12.43 20.88
C ASP A 212 21.03 11.38 20.01
N ALA A 213 21.69 10.99 18.92
CA ALA A 213 21.27 9.89 18.05
C ALA A 213 22.04 8.57 18.31
N SER A 214 22.57 8.33 19.51
CA SER A 214 23.29 7.08 19.83
C SER A 214 22.45 5.81 19.66
N SER A 215 21.13 5.93 19.78
CA SER A 215 20.19 4.84 19.48
C SER A 215 19.94 4.64 17.97
N GLY A 216 20.45 5.54 17.13
CA GLY A 216 20.19 5.68 15.70
C GLY A 216 18.83 6.30 15.39
N VAL A 217 18.63 6.62 14.11
CA VAL A 217 17.41 7.21 13.54
C VAL A 217 16.70 6.18 12.68
N GLN A 218 15.36 6.20 12.71
CA GLN A 218 14.52 5.34 11.89
C GLN A 218 13.33 6.11 11.32
N ALA A 219 12.83 5.62 10.18
CA ALA A 219 11.53 6.00 9.66
C ALA A 219 10.42 5.16 10.31
N ASN A 220 9.38 5.82 10.80
CA ASN A 220 8.14 5.19 11.23
C ASN A 220 7.05 5.46 10.21
N ILE A 221 6.18 4.48 9.98
CA ILE A 221 4.99 4.63 9.14
C ILE A 221 3.73 4.13 9.82
N GLY A 222 2.58 4.71 9.46
CA GLY A 222 1.25 4.16 9.69
C GLY A 222 0.48 4.08 8.37
N LEU A 223 -0.05 2.90 8.05
CA LEU A 223 -0.69 2.62 6.76
C LEU A 223 -2.20 2.51 6.90
N GLU A 224 -2.94 3.36 6.21
CA GLU A 224 -4.41 3.36 6.19
C GLU A 224 -4.89 2.54 4.99
N GLN A 225 -5.26 1.28 5.19
CA GLN A 225 -5.62 0.36 4.11
C GLN A 225 -7.11 0.44 3.77
N GLU A 226 -7.43 1.05 2.63
CA GLU A 226 -8.79 1.04 2.08
C GLU A 226 -9.03 -0.16 1.17
N ILE A 227 -10.27 -0.68 1.19
CA ILE A 227 -10.73 -1.84 0.41
C ILE A 227 -12.21 -1.69 0.02
N PHE A 228 -12.69 -2.50 -0.93
CA PHE A 228 -14.13 -2.79 -1.10
C PHE A 228 -14.47 -4.21 -0.66
N LEU A 229 -15.65 -4.41 -0.07
CA LEU A 229 -16.23 -5.75 0.18
C LEU A 229 -17.55 -5.92 -0.57
N ILE A 230 -17.58 -6.78 -1.58
CA ILE A 230 -18.77 -7.01 -2.43
C ILE A 230 -19.32 -8.43 -2.25
N PRO A 231 -20.59 -8.70 -2.61
CA PRO A 231 -21.13 -10.06 -2.58
C PRO A 231 -20.30 -11.01 -3.45
N ARG A 232 -19.94 -12.17 -2.91
CA ARG A 232 -19.07 -13.13 -3.61
C ARG A 232 -19.73 -13.74 -4.85
N GLU A 233 -21.04 -13.92 -4.83
CA GLU A 233 -21.79 -14.44 -5.99
C GLU A 233 -21.76 -13.49 -7.18
N GLU A 234 -21.82 -12.18 -6.92
CA GLU A 234 -21.73 -11.16 -7.97
C GLU A 234 -20.31 -10.99 -8.50
N TYR A 235 -19.30 -11.12 -7.63
CA TYR A 235 -17.90 -11.21 -8.04
C TYR A 235 -17.67 -12.33 -9.06
N TYR A 236 -18.28 -13.51 -8.91
CA TYR A 236 -18.14 -14.61 -9.87
C TYR A 236 -18.77 -14.32 -11.24
N ARG A 237 -19.75 -13.41 -11.31
CA ARG A 237 -20.35 -12.92 -12.58
C ARG A 237 -19.54 -11.81 -13.23
N ARG A 238 -18.36 -11.48 -12.69
CA ARG A 238 -17.48 -10.41 -13.19
C ARG A 238 -16.08 -10.96 -13.51
N PRO A 239 -15.86 -11.45 -14.74
CA PRO A 239 -14.55 -11.90 -15.18
C PRO A 239 -13.48 -10.82 -15.05
N ASP A 240 -13.83 -9.55 -15.26
CA ASP A 240 -12.94 -8.41 -15.09
C ASP A 240 -12.52 -8.15 -13.64
N LEU A 241 -13.43 -8.24 -12.66
CA LEU A 241 -13.03 -8.21 -11.25
C LEU A 241 -12.13 -9.40 -10.89
N GLN A 242 -12.36 -10.54 -11.52
CA GLN A 242 -11.60 -11.76 -11.26
C GLN A 242 -10.19 -11.74 -11.85
N MET A 243 -10.03 -11.17 -13.04
CA MET A 243 -8.78 -11.16 -13.78
C MET A 243 -8.01 -9.86 -13.59
N ALA A 244 -8.69 -8.71 -13.58
CA ALA A 244 -8.06 -7.40 -13.52
C ALA A 244 -8.26 -6.64 -12.19
N GLY A 245 -9.03 -7.18 -11.25
CA GLY A 245 -9.27 -6.55 -9.94
C GLY A 245 -10.15 -5.29 -9.98
N ARG A 246 -10.59 -4.87 -11.17
CA ARG A 246 -11.49 -3.73 -11.40
C ARG A 246 -12.54 -4.03 -12.46
N THR A 247 -13.59 -3.23 -12.44
CA THR A 247 -14.59 -3.23 -13.49
C THR A 247 -14.04 -2.50 -14.72
N ILE A 248 -14.04 -3.15 -15.87
CA ILE A 248 -13.57 -2.60 -17.16
C ILE A 248 -14.74 -1.96 -17.90
N MET A 249 -15.94 -2.50 -17.71
CA MET A 249 -17.22 -1.97 -18.16
C MET A 249 -18.26 -2.05 -17.04
N GLY A 250 -19.38 -1.37 -17.21
CA GLY A 250 -20.50 -1.40 -16.29
C GLY A 250 -21.14 -0.03 -16.15
N LYS A 251 -22.44 0.03 -16.39
CA LYS A 251 -23.26 1.22 -16.19
C LYS A 251 -23.30 1.60 -14.71
N ASN A 252 -23.18 2.90 -14.43
CA ASN A 252 -23.36 3.44 -13.09
C ASN A 252 -24.73 3.09 -12.51
N ALA A 253 -24.76 2.74 -11.23
CA ALA A 253 -26.00 2.51 -10.51
C ALA A 253 -26.77 3.84 -10.33
N PRO A 254 -28.11 3.83 -10.28
CA PRO A 254 -28.90 5.04 -10.03
C PRO A 254 -28.65 5.71 -8.68
N ARG A 255 -28.08 4.94 -7.73
CA ARG A 255 -27.52 5.42 -6.47
C ARG A 255 -26.05 5.05 -6.49
N GLY A 256 -25.17 6.03 -6.32
CA GLY A 256 -23.75 5.86 -6.06
C GLY A 256 -23.44 6.34 -4.64
N GLN A 257 -22.73 7.46 -4.55
CA GLN A 257 -22.27 8.06 -3.30
C GLN A 257 -22.81 9.49 -3.06
N GLU A 258 -23.80 9.92 -3.82
CA GLU A 258 -24.29 11.31 -3.89
C GLU A 258 -24.79 11.84 -2.53
N MET A 259 -25.24 10.93 -1.65
CA MET A 259 -25.74 11.27 -0.32
C MET A 259 -24.66 11.29 0.76
N CYS A 260 -23.43 10.84 0.45
CA CYS A 260 -22.34 10.63 1.41
C CYS A 260 -22.79 9.87 2.68
N ASP A 261 -23.76 8.97 2.54
CA ASP A 261 -24.47 8.31 3.65
C ASP A 261 -23.81 6.99 4.09
N HIS A 262 -22.69 6.62 3.46
CA HIS A 262 -21.89 5.47 3.83
C HIS A 262 -20.76 5.83 4.81
N TYR A 263 -20.12 6.99 4.65
CA TYR A 263 -18.95 7.40 5.42
C TYR A 263 -19.23 7.43 6.92
N MET A 264 -18.46 6.66 7.69
CA MET A 264 -18.62 6.50 9.14
C MET A 264 -20.04 6.10 9.61
N ALA A 265 -20.92 5.69 8.69
CA ALA A 265 -22.26 5.24 9.03
C ALA A 265 -22.20 3.95 9.86
N PRO A 266 -23.22 3.66 10.69
CA PRO A 266 -23.25 2.43 11.47
C PRO A 266 -23.07 1.19 10.60
N LEU A 267 -22.11 0.35 10.95
CA LEU A 267 -22.00 -1.00 10.39
C LEU A 267 -23.28 -1.76 10.78
N SER A 268 -23.95 -2.36 9.81
CA SER A 268 -25.16 -3.15 10.08
C SER A 268 -24.79 -4.57 10.44
N SER A 269 -25.41 -5.13 11.49
CA SER A 269 -25.36 -6.57 11.77
C SER A 269 -26.20 -7.40 10.78
N SER A 270 -27.01 -6.75 9.94
CA SER A 270 -27.80 -7.42 8.90
C SER A 270 -26.98 -7.85 7.70
N THR A 271 -25.73 -7.36 7.55
CA THR A 271 -24.84 -7.74 6.45
C THR A 271 -23.60 -8.45 6.97
N ALA A 272 -22.99 -9.29 6.13
CA ALA A 272 -21.79 -10.06 6.49
C ALA A 272 -20.52 -9.20 6.68
N ALA A 273 -20.56 -7.91 6.29
CA ALA A 273 -19.39 -7.03 6.34
C ALA A 273 -18.86 -6.84 7.76
N MET A 274 -19.73 -6.61 8.75
CA MET A 274 -19.30 -6.44 10.14
C MET A 274 -18.57 -7.68 10.67
N ALA A 275 -19.14 -8.86 10.46
CA ALA A 275 -18.55 -10.13 10.90
C ALA A 275 -17.22 -10.41 10.19
N CYS A 276 -17.12 -10.11 8.90
CA CYS A 276 -15.89 -10.19 8.13
C CYS A 276 -14.79 -9.28 8.71
N MET A 277 -15.10 -8.00 8.93
CA MET A 277 -14.15 -7.04 9.51
C MET A 277 -13.73 -7.41 10.94
N GLN A 278 -14.58 -8.11 11.70
CA GLN A 278 -14.26 -8.66 13.02
C GLN A 278 -13.24 -9.79 12.93
N GLU A 279 -13.47 -10.78 12.08
CA GLU A 279 -12.50 -11.87 11.89
C GLU A 279 -11.16 -11.36 11.32
N ILE A 280 -11.16 -10.40 10.39
CA ILE A 280 -9.94 -9.76 9.90
C ILE A 280 -9.14 -9.16 11.06
N GLN A 281 -9.82 -8.42 11.96
CA GLN A 281 -9.18 -7.79 13.10
C GLN A 281 -8.64 -8.83 14.11
N ASP A 282 -9.36 -9.93 14.34
CA ASP A 282 -8.91 -11.01 15.24
C ASP A 282 -7.67 -11.73 14.70
N GLU A 283 -7.62 -12.00 13.39
CA GLU A 283 -6.45 -12.61 12.75
C GLU A 283 -5.23 -11.69 12.82
N CYS A 284 -5.42 -10.40 12.56
CA CYS A 284 -4.37 -9.38 12.71
C CYS A 284 -3.89 -9.29 14.17
N TRP A 285 -4.80 -9.35 15.13
CA TRP A 285 -4.48 -9.30 16.56
C TRP A 285 -3.57 -10.45 17.00
N ARG A 286 -3.87 -11.68 16.57
CA ARG A 286 -3.03 -12.88 16.83
C ARG A 286 -1.64 -12.74 16.22
N MET A 287 -1.56 -12.11 15.05
CA MET A 287 -0.34 -11.76 14.32
C MET A 287 0.38 -10.52 14.87
N GLY A 288 -0.06 -9.96 16.00
CA GLY A 288 0.59 -8.81 16.64
C GLY A 288 0.45 -7.51 15.86
N ILE A 289 -0.55 -7.44 14.97
CA ILE A 289 -0.88 -6.26 14.15
C ILE A 289 -2.05 -5.54 14.83
N PRO A 290 -1.78 -4.42 15.53
CA PRO A 290 -2.81 -3.72 16.30
C PRO A 290 -3.64 -2.82 15.39
N LEU A 291 -4.60 -3.39 14.66
CA LEU A 291 -5.62 -2.62 13.93
C LEU A 291 -6.42 -1.77 14.93
N LYS A 292 -6.10 -0.48 14.96
CA LYS A 292 -6.66 0.49 15.91
C LYS A 292 -8.00 1.02 15.42
N THR A 293 -8.10 1.24 14.12
CA THR A 293 -9.27 1.84 13.50
C THR A 293 -9.80 0.92 12.41
N ARG A 294 -11.13 0.83 12.34
CA ARG A 294 -11.86 0.33 11.17
C ARG A 294 -13.15 1.12 11.01
N HIS A 295 -13.53 1.49 9.79
CA HIS A 295 -14.80 2.15 9.52
C HIS A 295 -15.24 1.97 8.07
N ARG A 296 -16.45 2.46 7.78
CA ARG A 296 -16.93 2.64 6.42
C ARG A 296 -16.30 3.88 5.79
N GLU A 297 -15.86 3.73 4.57
CA GLU A 297 -15.37 4.79 3.71
C GLU A 297 -16.50 5.47 2.91
N VAL A 298 -16.17 6.43 2.06
CA VAL A 298 -17.15 7.27 1.34
C VAL A 298 -17.97 6.48 0.33
N ALA A 299 -17.35 5.63 -0.49
CA ALA A 299 -18.09 4.88 -1.50
C ALA A 299 -18.88 3.72 -0.86
N PRO A 300 -20.02 3.32 -1.45
CA PRO A 300 -20.78 2.15 -1.00
C PRO A 300 -19.89 0.90 -0.97
N ASN A 301 -19.97 0.15 0.13
CA ASN A 301 -19.16 -1.05 0.38
C ASN A 301 -17.64 -0.82 0.43
N GLN A 302 -17.17 0.42 0.59
CA GLN A 302 -15.77 0.74 0.86
C GLN A 302 -15.50 0.78 2.36
N PHE A 303 -14.35 0.27 2.79
CA PHE A 303 -13.95 0.18 4.20
C PHE A 303 -12.47 0.51 4.36
N GLU A 304 -12.08 0.94 5.56
CA GLU A 304 -10.69 1.20 5.92
C GLU A 304 -10.28 0.39 7.15
N PHE A 305 -9.02 -0.04 7.19
CA PHE A 305 -8.33 -0.53 8.38
C PHE A 305 -7.00 0.21 8.58
N ALA A 306 -6.73 0.69 9.79
CA ALA A 306 -5.47 1.35 10.13
C ALA A 306 -4.85 0.76 11.41
N PRO A 307 -3.59 0.27 11.37
CA PRO A 307 -2.84 -0.13 12.55
C PRO A 307 -2.27 1.06 13.31
N LEU A 308 -1.75 0.82 14.52
CA LEU A 308 -0.76 1.73 15.10
C LEU A 308 0.48 1.81 14.21
N TYR A 309 1.15 2.97 14.20
CA TYR A 309 2.40 3.16 13.48
C TYR A 309 3.55 2.34 14.09
N GLY A 310 4.63 2.18 13.33
CA GLY A 310 5.87 1.55 13.79
C GLY A 310 6.97 1.69 12.75
N SER A 311 8.12 1.03 12.95
CA SER A 311 9.22 1.05 11.98
C SER A 311 8.74 0.64 10.59
N ASN A 312 9.19 1.34 9.55
CA ASN A 312 8.73 1.09 8.18
C ASN A 312 8.89 -0.36 7.73
N THR A 313 10.00 -1.04 8.06
CA THR A 313 10.23 -2.43 7.66
C THR A 313 9.17 -3.39 8.22
N THR A 314 8.89 -3.27 9.53
CA THR A 314 7.88 -4.12 10.18
C THR A 314 6.47 -3.78 9.67
N GLN A 315 6.15 -2.49 9.52
CA GLN A 315 4.82 -2.05 9.09
C GLN A 315 4.48 -2.45 7.65
N ILE A 316 5.46 -2.43 6.75
CA ILE A 316 5.32 -2.93 5.38
C ILE A 316 4.99 -4.41 5.39
N ASP A 317 5.78 -5.21 6.13
CA ASP A 317 5.54 -6.65 6.26
C ASP A 317 4.16 -6.95 6.85
N GLN A 318 3.78 -6.24 7.90
CA GLN A 318 2.47 -6.36 8.52
C GLN A 318 1.35 -6.00 7.53
N ASN A 319 1.48 -4.93 6.74
CA ASN A 319 0.48 -4.56 5.76
C ASN A 319 0.31 -5.62 4.66
N VAL A 320 1.39 -6.24 4.19
CA VAL A 320 1.28 -7.35 3.22
C VAL A 320 0.50 -8.52 3.83
N PHE A 321 0.71 -8.85 5.10
CA PHE A 321 -0.12 -9.84 5.81
C PHE A 321 -1.56 -9.38 6.00
N VAL A 322 -1.82 -8.11 6.30
CA VAL A 322 -3.17 -7.54 6.41
C VAL A 322 -3.93 -7.74 5.09
N MET A 323 -3.31 -7.41 3.96
CA MET A 323 -3.91 -7.60 2.63
C MET A 323 -4.23 -9.08 2.38
N GLN A 324 -3.29 -9.99 2.68
CA GLN A 324 -3.52 -11.43 2.55
C GLN A 324 -4.65 -11.93 3.47
N ILE A 325 -4.70 -11.47 4.73
CA ILE A 325 -5.78 -11.82 5.68
C ILE A 325 -7.14 -11.33 5.16
N ILE A 326 -7.21 -10.11 4.64
CA ILE A 326 -8.43 -9.54 4.05
C ILE A 326 -8.96 -10.43 2.92
N GLU A 327 -8.10 -10.79 1.96
CA GLU A 327 -8.48 -11.61 0.81
C GLU A 327 -8.87 -13.05 1.20
N GLU A 328 -8.27 -13.62 2.25
CA GLU A 328 -8.59 -14.97 2.72
C GLU A 328 -9.83 -15.03 3.62
N VAL A 329 -10.09 -13.99 4.42
CA VAL A 329 -11.25 -13.95 5.33
C VAL A 329 -12.53 -13.59 4.57
N ALA A 330 -12.49 -12.65 3.63
CA ALA A 330 -13.70 -12.20 2.93
C ALA A 330 -14.53 -13.35 2.30
N PRO A 331 -13.94 -14.34 1.58
CA PRO A 331 -14.68 -15.47 1.03
C PRO A 331 -15.38 -16.34 2.07
N LYS A 332 -14.84 -16.44 3.29
CA LYS A 332 -15.47 -17.21 4.39
C LYS A 332 -16.81 -16.60 4.83
N HIS A 333 -16.97 -15.30 4.58
CA HIS A 333 -18.18 -14.52 4.89
C HIS A 333 -19.08 -14.31 3.67
N GLY A 334 -18.84 -15.03 2.56
CA GLY A 334 -19.62 -14.84 1.33
C GLY A 334 -19.35 -13.50 0.63
N LEU A 335 -18.19 -12.89 0.88
CA LEU A 335 -17.76 -11.62 0.30
C LEU A 335 -16.52 -11.81 -0.58
N ALA A 336 -16.26 -10.86 -1.46
CA ALA A 336 -14.97 -10.69 -2.13
C ALA A 336 -14.38 -9.34 -1.72
N ALA A 337 -13.10 -9.34 -1.33
CA ALA A 337 -12.36 -8.11 -1.12
C ALA A 337 -11.74 -7.63 -2.43
N LEU A 338 -11.82 -6.33 -2.71
CA LEU A 338 -11.13 -5.68 -3.82
C LEU A 338 -10.14 -4.68 -3.24
N LEU A 339 -8.86 -4.86 -3.56
CA LEU A 339 -7.74 -4.05 -3.05
C LEU A 339 -7.23 -3.02 -4.07
N GLN A 340 -7.83 -2.97 -5.26
CA GLN A 340 -7.38 -2.14 -6.35
C GLN A 340 -7.79 -0.68 -6.14
N GLU A 341 -7.01 0.26 -6.69
CA GLU A 341 -7.15 1.71 -6.47
C GLU A 341 -8.47 2.30 -6.96
N LYS A 342 -9.08 1.72 -7.99
CA LYS A 342 -10.32 2.20 -8.62
C LYS A 342 -11.15 1.02 -9.14
N PRO A 343 -11.73 0.18 -8.25
CA PRO A 343 -12.45 -1.01 -8.68
C PRO A 343 -13.74 -0.66 -9.45
N PHE A 344 -14.37 0.47 -9.11
CA PHE A 344 -15.58 1.00 -9.73
C PHE A 344 -15.35 2.43 -10.23
N ASN A 345 -15.98 2.77 -11.36
CA ASN A 345 -15.94 4.13 -11.91
C ASN A 345 -16.89 5.06 -11.16
N ASP A 346 -16.61 6.36 -11.22
CA ASP A 346 -17.49 7.44 -10.76
C ASP A 346 -17.93 7.38 -9.28
N VAL A 347 -17.25 6.55 -8.48
CA VAL A 347 -17.29 6.54 -7.01
C VAL A 347 -15.87 6.68 -6.46
N ASN A 348 -15.69 6.92 -5.15
CA ASN A 348 -14.36 7.03 -4.55
C ASN A 348 -13.49 5.80 -4.86
N GLY A 349 -12.19 6.05 -5.07
CA GLY A 349 -11.18 5.00 -5.19
C GLY A 349 -10.63 4.61 -3.83
N SER A 350 -9.83 3.55 -3.77
CA SER A 350 -9.19 3.07 -2.55
C SER A 350 -7.73 3.52 -2.45
N GLY A 351 -7.35 4.18 -1.36
CA GLY A 351 -5.98 4.60 -1.04
C GLY A 351 -5.23 3.69 -0.06
N LYS A 352 -3.92 3.96 0.08
CA LYS A 352 -3.10 3.48 1.20
C LYS A 352 -2.24 4.59 1.79
N HIS A 353 -2.83 5.50 2.56
CA HIS A 353 -2.08 6.65 3.06
C HIS A 353 -0.87 6.20 3.89
N ASN A 354 0.31 6.73 3.55
CA ASN A 354 1.56 6.43 4.24
C ASN A 354 1.95 7.59 5.15
N ASN A 355 1.54 7.48 6.41
CA ASN A 355 1.84 8.43 7.48
C ASN A 355 3.31 8.27 7.92
N TRP A 356 4.23 9.04 7.34
CA TRP A 356 5.69 8.94 7.52
C TRP A 356 6.21 9.94 8.55
N SER A 357 7.02 9.45 9.49
CA SER A 357 7.80 10.29 10.40
C SER A 357 9.22 9.76 10.61
N LEU A 358 10.08 10.63 11.12
CA LEU A 358 11.47 10.34 11.43
C LEU A 358 11.67 10.49 12.93
N ALA A 359 12.30 9.50 13.57
CA ALA A 359 12.59 9.58 14.99
C ALA A 359 13.87 8.84 15.36
N THR A 360 14.50 9.23 16.46
CA THR A 360 15.49 8.36 17.09
C THR A 360 14.82 7.08 17.59
N ARG A 361 15.55 5.96 17.70
CA ARG A 361 15.01 4.72 18.29
C ARG A 361 14.67 4.88 19.78
N SER A 362 15.15 5.94 20.44
CA SER A 362 14.75 6.36 21.78
C SER A 362 13.42 7.13 21.85
N GLY A 363 12.87 7.55 20.70
CA GLY A 363 11.52 8.13 20.60
C GLY A 363 11.46 9.63 20.35
N ILE A 364 12.56 10.30 20.04
CA ILE A 364 12.58 11.75 19.75
C ILE A 364 12.10 11.96 18.31
N ASN A 365 10.94 12.58 18.13
CA ASN A 365 10.36 12.80 16.80
C ASN A 365 10.92 14.06 16.13
N PHE A 366 11.55 13.89 14.97
CA PHE A 366 12.17 15.00 14.21
C PHE A 366 11.14 15.95 13.59
N LEU A 367 9.88 15.50 13.52
CA LEU A 367 8.77 16.26 12.97
C LEU A 367 7.91 16.90 14.06
N ASP A 368 8.32 16.81 15.31
CA ASP A 368 7.72 17.52 16.43
C ASP A 368 8.71 18.61 16.93
N PRO A 369 8.33 19.90 16.90
CA PRO A 369 9.21 21.00 17.28
C PRO A 369 9.59 20.98 18.75
N ASP A 370 8.70 20.51 19.64
CA ASP A 370 8.95 20.48 21.08
C ASP A 370 9.96 19.36 21.41
N ASP A 371 9.78 18.16 20.83
CA ASP A 371 10.71 17.04 20.99
C ASP A 371 12.13 17.41 20.54
N VAL A 372 12.25 18.02 19.35
CA VAL A 372 13.56 18.42 18.79
C VAL A 372 14.22 19.49 19.66
N LYS A 373 13.47 20.50 20.08
CA LYS A 373 13.99 21.59 20.92
C LYS A 373 14.45 21.06 22.27
N GLU A 374 13.65 20.21 22.93
CA GLU A 374 14.01 19.60 24.21
C GLU A 374 15.29 18.76 24.08
N ALA A 375 15.39 17.95 23.02
CA ALA A 375 16.51 17.05 22.81
C ALA A 375 17.83 17.75 22.45
N THR A 376 17.76 18.85 21.68
CA THR A 376 18.94 19.53 21.14
C THR A 376 19.36 20.76 21.97
N GLY A 377 18.43 21.36 22.71
CA GLY A 377 18.62 22.67 23.32
C GLY A 377 18.80 23.81 22.32
N ASN A 378 18.43 23.57 21.05
CA ASN A 378 18.66 24.48 19.92
C ASN A 378 17.33 24.86 19.27
N ASP A 379 16.93 26.13 19.40
CA ASP A 379 15.67 26.64 18.84
C ASP A 379 15.62 26.58 17.29
N ASP A 380 16.77 26.55 16.62
CA ASP A 380 16.88 26.49 15.16
C ASP A 380 16.93 25.04 14.62
N ALA A 381 17.06 24.01 15.47
CA ALA A 381 17.22 22.63 15.01
C ALA A 381 16.01 22.11 14.21
N PHE A 382 14.79 22.36 14.69
CA PHE A 382 13.57 21.96 14.01
C PHE A 382 13.40 22.62 12.62
N PRO A 383 13.51 23.96 12.46
CA PRO A 383 13.38 24.58 11.15
C PRO A 383 14.52 24.18 10.19
N ILE A 384 15.72 23.83 10.71
CA ILE A 384 16.79 23.25 9.90
C ILE A 384 16.39 21.89 9.33
N ILE A 385 15.84 20.99 10.15
CA ILE A 385 15.33 19.68 9.70
C ILE A 385 14.21 19.88 8.66
N MET A 386 13.25 20.76 8.94
CA MET A 386 12.15 21.04 8.01
C MET A 386 12.64 21.65 6.69
N ALA A 387 13.64 22.53 6.72
CA ALA A 387 14.25 23.08 5.50
C ALA A 387 14.88 21.99 4.62
N ALA A 388 15.58 21.03 5.23
CA ALA A 388 16.15 19.89 4.51
C ALA A 388 15.05 19.00 3.88
N LEU A 389 13.95 18.76 4.59
CA LEU A 389 12.83 17.97 4.06
C LEU A 389 12.07 18.70 2.95
N VAL A 390 11.83 20.01 3.07
CA VAL A 390 11.23 20.83 2.00
C VAL A 390 12.11 20.80 0.75
N ALA A 391 13.43 20.93 0.91
CA ALA A 391 14.38 20.80 -0.20
C ALA A 391 14.36 19.39 -0.83
N ALA A 392 14.24 18.35 -0.01
CA ALA A 392 14.16 16.97 -0.48
C ALA A 392 12.90 16.74 -1.34
N ILE A 393 11.75 17.25 -0.90
CA ILE A 393 10.47 17.13 -1.61
C ILE A 393 10.52 17.91 -2.93
N ASP A 394 10.99 19.16 -2.91
CA ASP A 394 11.05 20.00 -4.12
C ASP A 394 11.94 19.38 -5.21
N GLU A 395 13.12 18.91 -4.84
CA GLU A 395 14.07 18.38 -5.82
C GLU A 395 13.66 16.99 -6.33
N ASN A 396 12.93 16.19 -5.55
CA ASN A 396 12.66 14.77 -5.83
C ASN A 396 11.16 14.44 -6.02
N GLY A 397 10.34 15.43 -6.35
CA GLY A 397 8.92 15.23 -6.63
C GLY A 397 8.66 14.27 -7.81
N ASP A 398 9.58 14.19 -8.77
CA ASP A 398 9.59 13.21 -9.85
C ASP A 398 9.67 11.76 -9.31
N LEU A 399 10.61 11.48 -8.40
CA LEU A 399 10.75 10.17 -7.76
C LEU A 399 9.56 9.83 -6.84
N MET A 400 9.02 10.82 -6.12
CA MET A 400 7.81 10.61 -5.32
C MET A 400 6.63 10.18 -6.21
N ARG A 401 6.47 10.81 -7.38
CA ARG A 401 5.44 10.45 -8.37
C ARG A 401 5.72 9.09 -9.04
N ALA A 402 6.99 8.76 -9.28
CA ALA A 402 7.41 7.46 -9.81
C ALA A 402 7.10 6.30 -8.84
N ALA A 403 7.34 6.50 -7.53
CA ALA A 403 7.14 5.46 -6.52
C ALA A 403 5.66 5.04 -6.33
N ILE A 404 4.72 5.90 -6.71
CA ILE A 404 3.27 5.65 -6.65
C ILE A 404 2.67 5.37 -8.04
N ALA A 405 3.49 5.24 -9.08
CA ALA A 405 3.03 4.96 -10.42
C ALA A 405 2.63 3.48 -10.59
N CYS A 406 1.37 3.27 -10.93
CA CYS A 406 0.84 1.99 -11.40
C CYS A 406 -0.41 2.26 -12.26
N PRO A 407 -0.83 1.31 -13.12
CA PRO A 407 -2.03 1.49 -13.93
C PRO A 407 -3.23 1.90 -13.07
N GLY A 408 -3.45 1.23 -11.94
CA GLY A 408 -4.59 1.51 -11.08
C GLY A 408 -4.67 2.95 -10.58
N ASN A 409 -3.53 3.52 -10.19
CA ASN A 409 -3.48 4.86 -9.60
C ASN A 409 -3.68 5.96 -10.65
N ASP A 410 -3.37 5.72 -11.93
CA ASP A 410 -3.67 6.67 -13.02
C ASP A 410 -5.18 6.98 -13.14
N PHE A 411 -6.06 6.06 -12.74
CA PHE A 411 -7.51 6.29 -12.66
C PHE A 411 -7.98 6.92 -11.33
N ARG A 412 -7.12 6.91 -10.31
CA ARG A 412 -7.47 7.36 -8.95
C ARG A 412 -7.08 8.82 -8.73
N LEU A 413 -5.86 9.20 -9.09
CA LEU A 413 -5.30 10.51 -8.78
C LEU A 413 -6.10 11.66 -9.40
N GLY A 414 -6.25 12.75 -8.65
CA GLY A 414 -6.90 13.99 -9.13
C GLY A 414 -8.43 14.01 -9.06
N ALA A 415 -9.07 12.99 -8.48
CA ALA A 415 -10.52 12.92 -8.35
C ALA A 415 -10.95 12.32 -7.01
N CYS A 416 -12.20 12.58 -6.59
CA CYS A 416 -12.87 11.89 -5.48
C CYS A 416 -11.97 11.67 -4.23
N GLU A 417 -11.43 12.76 -3.68
CA GLU A 417 -10.58 12.79 -2.47
C GLU A 417 -9.14 12.24 -2.60
N ALA A 418 -8.75 11.72 -3.77
CA ALA A 418 -7.36 11.42 -4.09
C ALA A 418 -6.62 12.68 -4.61
N PRO A 419 -5.38 12.94 -4.18
CA PRO A 419 -4.63 14.12 -4.62
C PRO A 419 -4.28 14.03 -6.12
N PRO A 420 -4.11 15.18 -6.82
CA PRO A 420 -3.61 15.20 -8.20
C PRO A 420 -2.14 14.80 -8.27
N ALA A 421 -1.64 14.54 -9.49
CA ALA A 421 -0.26 14.15 -9.77
C ALA A 421 0.79 15.28 -9.65
N ILE A 422 0.48 16.31 -8.84
CA ILE A 422 1.34 17.49 -8.61
C ILE A 422 1.92 17.36 -7.22
N VAL A 423 3.23 17.17 -7.11
CA VAL A 423 3.89 16.87 -5.83
C VAL A 423 4.20 18.15 -5.06
N SER A 424 3.20 18.66 -4.36
CA SER A 424 3.30 19.80 -3.44
C SER A 424 3.20 19.35 -1.97
N THR A 425 3.75 20.15 -1.04
CA THR A 425 3.64 19.89 0.40
C THR A 425 2.78 20.94 1.07
N TYR A 426 1.78 20.51 1.83
CA TYR A 426 0.99 21.38 2.70
C TYR A 426 1.64 21.45 4.08
N LEU A 427 1.82 22.64 4.65
CA LEU A 427 2.34 22.80 6.01
C LEU A 427 1.32 23.43 6.97
N GLY A 428 0.32 24.13 6.43
CA GLY A 428 -0.61 24.95 7.21
C GLY A 428 -0.05 26.34 7.50
N ASP A 429 -0.93 27.33 7.71
CA ASP A 429 -0.54 28.75 7.67
C ASP A 429 0.42 29.13 8.80
N ASP A 430 0.22 28.61 10.01
CA ASP A 430 1.10 28.85 11.14
C ASP A 430 2.51 28.26 10.95
N MET A 431 2.62 27.03 10.43
CA MET A 431 3.93 26.41 10.17
C MET A 431 4.63 27.09 8.99
N THR A 432 3.90 27.41 7.92
CA THR A 432 4.42 28.19 6.80
C THR A 432 4.92 29.56 7.26
N GLY A 433 4.13 30.29 8.07
CA GLY A 433 4.50 31.59 8.60
C GLY A 433 5.69 31.52 9.57
N TYR A 434 5.80 30.44 10.34
CA TYR A 434 6.97 30.16 11.20
C TYR A 434 8.25 29.96 10.36
N LEU A 435 8.21 29.10 9.34
CA LEU A 435 9.34 28.89 8.44
C LEU A 435 9.67 30.14 7.62
N GLU A 436 8.68 30.98 7.28
CA GLU A 436 8.89 32.23 6.54
C GLU A 436 9.68 33.24 7.38
N LYS A 437 9.29 33.40 8.65
CA LYS A 437 10.05 34.22 9.62
C LYS A 437 11.48 33.72 9.78
N PHE A 438 11.65 32.41 9.95
CA PHE A 438 12.97 31.81 10.05
C PHE A 438 13.81 32.07 8.78
N ALA A 439 13.25 31.86 7.59
CA ALA A 439 13.88 32.15 6.29
C ALA A 439 14.34 33.62 6.16
N ASN A 440 13.59 34.54 6.76
CA ASN A 440 13.87 35.98 6.78
C ASN A 440 14.82 36.43 7.91
N GLY A 441 15.33 35.49 8.72
CA GLY A 441 16.31 35.77 9.78
C GLY A 441 15.70 36.13 11.14
N GLU A 442 14.39 35.93 11.31
CA GLU A 442 13.72 36.13 12.59
C GLU A 442 13.76 34.83 13.40
N SER A 443 14.25 34.89 14.65
CA SER A 443 14.12 33.80 15.61
C SER A 443 12.79 33.96 16.34
N SER A 444 11.93 32.96 16.20
CA SER A 444 10.65 32.91 16.92
C SER A 444 10.41 31.49 17.40
N GLU A 445 9.74 31.34 18.53
CA GLU A 445 9.27 30.03 18.99
C GLU A 445 8.03 29.66 18.17
N TYR A 446 7.98 28.42 17.65
CA TYR A 446 6.77 27.93 17.00
C TYR A 446 5.65 27.81 18.04
N LYS A 447 4.62 28.63 17.89
CA LYS A 447 3.44 28.64 18.75
C LYS A 447 2.19 28.52 17.91
N PRO A 448 1.68 27.29 17.70
CA PRO A 448 0.45 27.11 16.94
C PRO A 448 -0.70 27.83 17.65
N ASN A 449 -1.40 28.69 16.92
CA ASN A 449 -2.51 29.48 17.40
C ASN A 449 -3.78 28.62 17.48
N LYS A 450 -3.84 27.75 18.50
CA LYS A 450 -5.00 26.92 18.80
C LYS A 450 -6.26 27.77 18.96
N LYS A 451 -7.38 27.29 18.44
CA LYS A 451 -8.67 28.00 18.51
C LYS A 451 -9.55 27.34 19.55
N LEU A 452 -10.07 28.11 20.49
CA LEU A 452 -11.12 27.64 21.39
C LEU A 452 -12.46 27.71 20.64
N LEU A 453 -13.10 26.57 20.45
CA LEU A 453 -14.45 26.52 19.90
C LEU A 453 -15.46 26.41 21.05
N ASP A 454 -16.23 27.48 21.24
CA ASP A 454 -17.43 27.47 22.07
C ASP A 454 -18.66 27.36 21.14
N LEU A 455 -19.34 26.22 21.20
CA LEU A 455 -20.50 25.93 20.37
C LEU A 455 -21.80 26.61 20.85
N GLY A 456 -21.72 27.43 21.92
CA GLY A 456 -22.86 28.19 22.44
C GLY A 456 -23.92 27.34 23.13
N THR A 457 -23.57 26.13 23.56
CA THR A 457 -24.44 25.19 24.28
C THR A 457 -23.79 24.79 25.60
N ARG A 458 -24.59 24.70 26.67
CA ARG A 458 -24.09 24.23 27.98
C ARG A 458 -23.84 22.72 28.00
N GLU A 459 -24.40 21.99 27.04
CA GLU A 459 -24.31 20.53 26.94
C GLU A 459 -22.99 20.07 26.31
N VAL A 460 -22.33 20.93 25.52
CA VAL A 460 -21.01 20.66 24.93
C VAL A 460 -20.00 21.67 25.49
N LEU A 461 -19.02 21.17 26.24
CA LEU A 461 -17.96 22.03 26.77
C LEU A 461 -17.15 22.63 25.62
N PRO A 462 -16.73 23.91 25.72
CA PRO A 462 -15.76 24.46 24.80
C PRO A 462 -14.50 23.60 24.75
N PHE A 463 -13.94 23.42 23.57
CA PHE A 463 -12.75 22.60 23.35
C PHE A 463 -11.78 23.31 22.43
N GLU A 464 -10.49 23.03 22.61
CA GLU A 464 -9.45 23.54 21.74
C GLU A 464 -9.34 22.67 20.49
N VAL A 465 -9.29 23.31 19.32
CA VAL A 465 -8.90 22.69 18.07
C VAL A 465 -7.48 23.12 17.69
N PRO A 466 -6.76 22.29 16.91
CA PRO A 466 -5.47 22.68 16.34
C PRO A 466 -5.55 24.02 15.58
N ALA A 467 -4.40 24.66 15.41
CA ALA A 467 -4.33 25.96 14.73
C ALA A 467 -4.86 25.90 13.28
N GLU A 468 -4.52 24.81 12.61
CA GLU A 468 -4.81 24.55 11.20
C GLU A 468 -5.78 23.38 11.04
N ASP A 469 -6.60 23.47 9.99
CA ASP A 469 -7.41 22.35 9.50
C ASP A 469 -6.56 21.45 8.60
N ARG A 470 -7.00 20.22 8.34
CA ARG A 470 -6.28 19.28 7.48
C ARG A 470 -6.56 19.57 6.00
N ASN A 471 -5.53 19.56 5.17
CA ASN A 471 -5.69 19.66 3.72
C ASN A 471 -5.71 18.28 3.07
N ARG A 472 -6.90 17.85 2.65
CA ARG A 472 -7.11 16.53 2.02
C ARG A 472 -6.62 16.43 0.57
N THR A 473 -6.43 17.56 -0.12
CA THR A 473 -6.12 17.60 -1.56
C THR A 473 -4.62 17.69 -1.83
N SER A 474 -3.81 18.00 -0.82
CA SER A 474 -2.36 17.89 -0.87
C SER A 474 -1.91 16.43 -0.94
N PRO A 475 -0.91 16.09 -1.77
CA PRO A 475 -0.37 14.73 -1.81
C PRO A 475 0.47 14.41 -0.57
N PHE A 476 1.17 15.38 0.02
CA PHE A 476 2.08 15.16 1.15
C PHE A 476 1.91 16.22 2.25
N PRO A 477 0.73 16.32 2.91
CA PRO A 477 0.52 17.26 4.01
C PRO A 477 1.31 16.89 5.27
N TYR A 478 1.82 17.93 5.94
CA TYR A 478 2.33 17.86 7.31
C TYR A 478 1.16 17.88 8.30
N GLY A 479 1.04 16.82 9.10
CA GLY A 479 0.00 16.63 10.10
C GLY A 479 0.44 16.96 11.53
N GLY A 480 1.43 17.84 11.71
CA GLY A 480 1.90 18.33 13.02
C GLY A 480 3.00 17.50 13.69
N ALA A 481 3.10 16.21 13.37
CA ALA A 481 4.15 15.32 13.92
C ALA A 481 4.63 14.26 12.90
N ARG A 482 4.13 14.35 11.66
CA ARG A 482 4.36 13.42 10.56
C ARG A 482 3.93 14.06 9.25
N PHE A 483 4.45 13.56 8.13
CA PHE A 483 3.85 13.79 6.82
C PHE A 483 2.93 12.62 6.45
N GLU A 484 1.91 12.87 5.65
CA GLU A 484 0.99 11.84 5.18
C GLU A 484 1.04 11.76 3.66
N PHE A 485 1.58 10.68 3.09
CA PHE A 485 1.60 10.50 1.63
C PHE A 485 0.31 9.87 1.15
N ARG A 486 -0.60 10.71 0.65
CA ARG A 486 -1.98 10.35 0.28
C ARG A 486 -2.08 9.74 -1.13
N ALA A 487 -1.09 10.01 -1.98
CA ALA A 487 -1.08 9.57 -3.37
C ALA A 487 -0.79 8.07 -3.57
N VAL A 488 -0.46 7.34 -2.51
CA VAL A 488 -0.14 5.90 -2.56
C VAL A 488 -1.39 5.04 -2.83
N GLY A 489 -1.30 4.10 -3.78
CA GLY A 489 -2.38 3.20 -4.15
C GLY A 489 -2.66 2.07 -3.14
N SER A 490 -3.92 1.65 -3.05
CA SER A 490 -4.39 0.60 -2.13
C SER A 490 -3.81 -0.80 -2.39
N SER A 491 -3.40 -1.12 -3.62
CA SER A 491 -2.81 -2.44 -3.93
C SER A 491 -1.28 -2.47 -3.83
N GLN A 492 -0.63 -1.29 -3.81
CA GLN A 492 0.82 -1.19 -3.91
C GLN A 492 1.55 -1.63 -2.63
N ASN A 493 2.69 -2.30 -2.79
CA ASN A 493 3.68 -2.41 -1.73
C ASN A 493 4.38 -1.04 -1.55
N VAL A 494 4.45 -0.53 -0.32
CA VAL A 494 4.98 0.81 -0.03
C VAL A 494 6.49 0.84 0.26
N SER A 495 7.21 -0.24 -0.03
CA SER A 495 8.66 -0.31 0.09
C SER A 495 9.38 0.69 -0.81
N LEU A 496 9.03 0.77 -2.10
CA LEU A 496 9.64 1.74 -3.01
C LEU A 496 9.32 3.19 -2.60
N VAL A 497 8.08 3.44 -2.14
CA VAL A 497 7.66 4.72 -1.57
C VAL A 497 8.57 5.13 -0.43
N ASN A 498 8.76 4.25 0.56
CA ASN A 498 9.62 4.56 1.70
C ASN A 498 11.11 4.55 1.34
N THR A 499 11.53 3.79 0.33
CA THR A 499 12.89 3.84 -0.21
C THR A 499 13.19 5.22 -0.77
N VAL A 500 12.28 5.79 -1.56
CA VAL A 500 12.39 7.16 -2.08
C VAL A 500 12.40 8.18 -0.96
N LEU A 501 11.40 8.16 -0.06
CA LEU A 501 11.28 9.14 1.03
C LEU A 501 12.52 9.14 1.94
N ASN A 502 13.04 7.96 2.28
CA ASN A 502 14.24 7.85 3.12
C ASN A 502 15.50 8.32 2.38
N THR A 503 15.65 7.97 1.11
CA THR A 503 16.85 8.34 0.33
C THR A 503 16.92 9.84 0.08
N MET A 504 15.80 10.48 -0.30
CA MET A 504 15.77 11.94 -0.52
C MET A 504 16.04 12.72 0.77
N ALA A 505 15.51 12.25 1.91
CA ALA A 505 15.80 12.85 3.21
C ALA A 505 17.26 12.65 3.62
N ALA A 506 17.80 11.45 3.47
CA ALA A 506 19.19 11.13 3.79
C ALA A 506 20.18 11.99 2.98
N GLU A 507 19.93 12.18 1.68
CA GLU A 507 20.81 13.02 0.85
C GLU A 507 20.82 14.47 1.32
N LYS A 508 19.64 15.04 1.64
CA LYS A 508 19.57 16.43 2.12
C LYS A 508 20.14 16.61 3.51
N PHE A 509 19.98 15.62 4.39
CA PHE A 509 20.68 15.63 5.68
C PHE A 509 22.19 15.57 5.50
N ALA A 510 22.69 14.76 4.55
CA ALA A 510 24.12 14.72 4.23
C ALA A 510 24.63 16.07 3.70
N GLU A 511 23.92 16.68 2.75
CA GLU A 511 24.29 17.99 2.19
C GLU A 511 24.35 19.08 3.26
N PHE A 512 23.36 19.12 4.17
CA PHE A 512 23.35 20.07 5.28
C PHE A 512 24.50 19.80 6.25
N ALA A 513 24.70 18.55 6.66
CA ALA A 513 25.78 18.16 7.55
C ALA A 513 27.15 18.51 6.96
N ASP A 514 27.39 18.23 5.68
CA ASP A 514 28.64 18.52 4.98
C ASP A 514 28.97 20.04 5.02
N ARG A 515 27.96 20.89 4.76
CA ARG A 515 28.13 22.35 4.79
C ARG A 515 28.40 22.89 6.19
N ILE A 516 27.66 22.39 7.18
CA ILE A 516 27.83 22.82 8.58
C ILE A 516 29.20 22.39 9.12
N GLU A 517 29.63 21.17 8.83
CA GLU A 517 30.97 20.68 9.21
C GLU A 517 32.09 21.43 8.48
N ALA A 518 31.84 21.93 7.26
CA ALA A 518 32.75 22.82 6.55
C ALA A 518 32.85 24.24 7.16
N GLY A 519 32.02 24.54 8.17
CA GLY A 519 32.07 25.78 8.94
C GLY A 519 31.00 26.81 8.56
N GLU A 520 30.03 26.45 7.71
CA GLU A 520 28.86 27.29 7.47
C GLU A 520 27.92 27.28 8.68
N ASP A 521 27.21 28.39 8.91
CA ASP A 521 26.19 28.46 9.96
C ASP A 521 24.97 27.63 9.56
N ALA A 522 24.49 26.78 10.48
CA ALA A 522 23.42 25.83 10.20
C ALA A 522 22.09 26.52 9.87
N ALA A 523 21.79 27.66 10.52
CA ALA A 523 20.59 28.42 10.23
C ALA A 523 20.69 29.09 8.85
N ASP A 524 21.85 29.61 8.47
CA ASP A 524 22.06 30.21 7.15
C ASP A 524 21.94 29.18 6.01
N VAL A 525 22.48 27.96 6.18
CA VAL A 525 22.27 26.84 5.24
C VAL A 525 20.78 26.56 5.04
N ALA A 526 20.02 26.46 6.15
CA ALA A 526 18.58 26.19 6.10
C ALA A 526 17.77 27.34 5.50
N ARG A 527 18.12 28.60 5.78
CA ARG A 527 17.47 29.79 5.20
C ARG A 527 17.67 29.86 3.70
N GLU A 528 18.87 29.55 3.22
CA GLU A 528 19.15 29.49 1.79
C GLU A 528 18.30 28.40 1.12
N ALA A 529 18.25 27.21 1.71
CA ALA A 529 17.46 26.10 1.20
C ALA A 529 15.97 26.46 1.15
N LEU A 530 15.39 27.03 2.21
CA LEU A 530 13.99 27.46 2.22
C LEU A 530 13.71 28.48 1.12
N LYS A 531 14.57 29.49 0.94
CA LYS A 531 14.38 30.50 -0.13
C LYS A 531 14.40 29.88 -1.53
N LYS A 532 15.27 28.89 -1.76
CA LYS A 532 15.39 28.20 -3.05
C LYS A 532 14.20 27.26 -3.32
N HIS A 533 13.73 26.55 -2.29
CA HIS A 533 12.78 25.46 -2.41
C HIS A 533 11.35 25.82 -1.99
N TRP A 534 11.09 27.08 -1.62
CA TRP A 534 9.79 27.55 -1.12
C TRP A 534 8.60 27.20 -2.03
N LYS A 535 8.82 27.16 -3.35
CA LYS A 535 7.78 26.92 -4.37
C LYS A 535 6.97 25.64 -4.16
N VAL A 536 7.52 24.62 -3.49
CA VAL A 536 6.84 23.35 -3.24
C VAL A 536 5.82 23.44 -2.09
N ILE A 537 5.95 24.44 -1.23
CA ILE A 537 5.03 24.69 -0.10
C ILE A 537 3.74 25.31 -0.66
N PHE A 538 2.63 24.59 -0.53
CA PHE A 538 1.34 25.06 -1.01
C PHE A 538 0.22 24.71 -0.04
N ASN A 539 -0.41 25.74 0.52
CA ASN A 539 -1.48 25.59 1.51
C ASN A 539 -2.91 25.61 0.92
N GLY A 540 -3.05 25.75 -0.40
CA GLY A 540 -4.33 25.90 -1.08
C GLY A 540 -4.97 24.59 -1.55
N ASP A 541 -6.01 24.72 -2.38
CA ASP A 541 -6.69 23.58 -2.99
C ASP A 541 -5.99 23.11 -4.27
N ASN A 542 -5.44 21.90 -4.25
CA ASN A 542 -4.78 21.31 -5.41
C ASN A 542 -5.76 20.83 -6.51
N TYR A 543 -7.07 20.76 -6.25
CA TYR A 543 -8.03 20.44 -7.31
C TYR A 543 -8.32 21.60 -8.24
N CYS A 544 -8.11 22.85 -7.79
CA CYS A 544 -8.33 24.02 -8.62
C CYS A 544 -7.33 24.05 -9.79
N GLU A 545 -7.81 24.01 -11.04
CA GLU A 545 -6.98 24.01 -12.25
C GLU A 545 -6.03 25.23 -12.33
N GLU A 546 -6.47 26.39 -11.84
CA GLU A 546 -5.65 27.61 -11.79
C GLU A 546 -4.44 27.44 -10.86
N ASN A 547 -4.65 26.79 -9.70
CA ASN A 547 -3.58 26.47 -8.75
C ASN A 547 -2.63 25.43 -9.35
N GLN A 548 -3.17 24.41 -10.03
CA GLN A 548 -2.35 23.40 -10.70
C GLN A 548 -1.42 24.02 -11.75
N LYS A 549 -1.96 24.93 -12.55
CA LYS A 549 -1.20 25.68 -13.55
C LYS A 549 -0.13 26.54 -12.90
N MET A 550 -0.49 27.30 -11.85
CA MET A 550 0.45 28.15 -11.10
C MET A 550 1.63 27.33 -10.53
N LEU A 551 1.35 26.20 -9.89
CA LEU A 551 2.39 25.33 -9.31
C LEU A 551 3.31 24.77 -10.39
N THR A 552 2.74 24.29 -11.50
CA THR A 552 3.50 23.75 -12.64
C THR A 552 4.38 24.82 -13.27
N GLU A 553 3.85 26.03 -13.52
CA GLU A 553 4.60 27.17 -14.07
C GLU A 553 5.71 27.66 -13.12
N SER A 554 5.51 27.48 -11.80
CA SER A 554 6.54 27.76 -10.78
C SER A 554 7.62 26.68 -10.71
N GLY A 555 7.46 25.58 -11.45
CA GLY A 555 8.39 24.47 -11.51
C GLY A 555 8.23 23.45 -10.39
N VAL A 556 7.03 23.31 -9.83
CA VAL A 556 6.64 22.15 -8.98
C VAL A 556 6.37 20.95 -9.89
N TRP A 557 6.83 19.78 -9.49
CA TRP A 557 6.72 18.57 -10.29
C TRP A 557 5.27 18.16 -10.53
N ARG A 558 4.93 17.99 -11.81
CA ARG A 558 3.68 17.39 -12.29
C ARG A 558 4.02 16.36 -13.37
N ILE A 559 3.68 15.10 -13.14
CA ILE A 559 3.82 14.04 -14.14
C ILE A 559 2.52 13.25 -14.15
N ASP A 560 1.66 13.53 -15.12
CA ASP A 560 0.32 12.93 -15.18
C ASP A 560 0.41 11.45 -15.57
N SER A 561 1.29 11.12 -16.54
CA SER A 561 1.48 9.76 -17.03
C SER A 561 2.26 8.88 -16.05
N GLY A 562 1.66 7.77 -15.61
CA GLY A 562 2.36 6.76 -14.80
C GLY A 562 3.57 6.16 -15.53
N VAL A 563 3.49 6.00 -16.86
CA VAL A 563 4.59 5.45 -17.68
C VAL A 563 5.79 6.40 -17.71
N GLU A 564 5.54 7.70 -17.90
CA GLU A 564 6.59 8.73 -17.87
C GLU A 564 7.16 8.89 -16.47
N ALA A 565 6.33 8.81 -15.43
CA ALA A 565 6.78 8.84 -14.05
C ALA A 565 7.75 7.69 -13.75
N ILE A 566 7.43 6.46 -14.16
CA ILE A 566 8.33 5.30 -14.03
C ILE A 566 9.67 5.56 -14.74
N ALA A 567 9.66 6.20 -15.91
CA ALA A 567 10.87 6.50 -16.68
C ALA A 567 11.83 7.50 -15.98
N THR A 568 11.36 8.23 -14.95
CA THR A 568 12.23 9.13 -14.19
C THR A 568 13.19 8.39 -13.25
N LEU A 569 12.95 7.10 -12.96
CA LEU A 569 13.81 6.29 -12.09
C LEU A 569 15.27 6.26 -12.59
N THR A 570 15.48 6.24 -13.91
CA THR A 570 16.82 6.21 -14.52
C THR A 570 17.29 7.58 -15.01
N SER A 571 16.68 8.68 -14.56
CA SER A 571 17.21 10.01 -14.87
C SER A 571 18.60 10.17 -14.25
N ALA A 572 19.52 10.88 -14.93
CA ALA A 572 20.90 11.01 -14.45
C ALA A 572 20.98 11.60 -13.02
N LYS A 573 20.06 12.51 -12.67
CA LYS A 573 19.93 13.05 -11.31
C LYS A 573 19.59 11.96 -10.31
N ASN A 574 18.61 11.11 -10.63
CA ASN A 574 18.07 10.13 -9.70
C ASN A 574 19.01 8.92 -9.54
N VAL A 575 19.70 8.52 -10.61
CA VAL A 575 20.80 7.54 -10.53
C VAL A 575 21.89 8.05 -9.60
N ALA A 576 22.34 9.31 -9.77
CA ALA A 576 23.36 9.90 -8.92
C ALA A 576 22.95 9.97 -7.44
N LEU A 577 21.70 10.32 -7.15
CA LEU A 577 21.14 10.31 -5.79
C LEU A 577 21.27 8.92 -5.15
N PHE A 578 20.76 7.89 -5.83
CA PHE A 578 20.73 6.54 -5.27
C PHE A 578 22.12 5.92 -5.13
N GLU A 579 23.04 6.18 -6.07
CA GLU A 579 24.43 5.73 -5.98
C GLU A 579 25.18 6.43 -4.85
N LYS A 580 25.02 7.76 -4.72
CA LYS A 580 25.63 8.56 -3.64
C LYS A 580 25.19 8.02 -2.27
N MET A 581 23.93 7.62 -2.13
CA MET A 581 23.37 7.06 -0.90
C MET A 581 23.56 5.53 -0.77
N SER A 582 24.20 4.87 -1.73
CA SER A 582 24.42 3.41 -1.75
C SER A 582 23.12 2.58 -1.63
N VAL A 583 22.02 3.07 -2.21
CA VAL A 583 20.70 2.42 -2.14
C VAL A 583 20.45 1.55 -3.37
N PHE A 584 20.62 2.13 -4.56
CA PHE A 584 20.58 1.42 -5.84
C PHE A 584 21.83 1.69 -6.66
N LYS A 585 22.16 0.74 -7.52
CA LYS A 585 23.06 0.93 -8.66
C LYS A 585 22.26 1.29 -9.92
N GLU A 586 22.92 1.88 -10.91
CA GLU A 586 22.30 2.20 -12.20
C GLU A 586 21.61 0.99 -12.85
N ASP A 587 22.27 -0.18 -12.87
CA ASP A 587 21.71 -1.41 -13.44
C ASP A 587 20.46 -1.90 -12.70
N GLU A 588 20.43 -1.79 -11.37
CA GLU A 588 19.26 -2.09 -10.54
C GLU A 588 18.08 -1.13 -10.85
N LEU A 589 18.34 0.14 -11.15
CA LEU A 589 17.32 1.12 -11.52
C LEU A 589 16.75 0.87 -12.92
N VAL A 590 17.63 0.61 -13.90
CA VAL A 590 17.22 0.26 -15.28
C VAL A 590 16.33 -0.98 -15.27
N ALA A 591 16.77 -2.03 -14.57
CA ALA A 591 16.00 -3.26 -14.45
C ALA A 591 14.63 -3.03 -13.78
N ARG A 592 14.56 -2.18 -12.76
CA ARG A 592 13.31 -1.87 -12.07
C ARG A 592 12.36 -1.05 -12.94
N GLN A 593 12.88 -0.10 -13.71
CA GLN A 593 12.08 0.63 -14.70
C GLN A 593 11.45 -0.33 -15.70
N ASP A 594 12.25 -1.22 -16.30
CA ASP A 594 11.75 -2.20 -17.27
C ASP A 594 10.69 -3.12 -16.66
N VAL A 595 10.92 -3.62 -15.44
CA VAL A 595 9.96 -4.46 -14.73
C VAL A 595 8.64 -3.72 -14.45
N LEU A 596 8.69 -2.44 -14.08
CA LEU A 596 7.49 -1.64 -13.82
C LEU A 596 6.74 -1.30 -15.12
N HIS A 597 7.44 -1.04 -16.22
CA HIS A 597 6.83 -0.87 -17.54
C HIS A 597 6.19 -2.17 -18.04
N ASP A 598 6.87 -3.31 -17.92
CA ASP A 598 6.32 -4.62 -18.26
C ASP A 598 5.09 -4.97 -17.40
N HIS A 599 5.12 -4.64 -16.11
CA HIS A 599 3.96 -4.79 -15.21
C HIS A 599 2.79 -3.92 -15.65
N TYR A 600 3.06 -2.67 -16.05
CA TYR A 600 2.06 -1.76 -16.58
C TYR A 600 1.41 -2.35 -17.83
N THR A 601 2.22 -2.72 -18.82
CA THR A 601 1.76 -3.32 -20.08
C THR A 601 0.96 -4.60 -19.84
N GLY A 602 1.47 -5.53 -19.01
CA GLY A 602 0.80 -6.80 -18.74
C GLY A 602 -0.54 -6.63 -18.03
N THR A 603 -0.66 -5.66 -17.12
CA THR A 603 -1.92 -5.34 -16.46
C THR A 603 -2.95 -4.80 -17.46
N VAL A 604 -2.55 -3.88 -18.34
CA VAL A 604 -3.44 -3.34 -19.38
C VAL A 604 -3.84 -4.42 -20.38
N GLU A 605 -2.90 -5.25 -20.83
CA GLU A 605 -3.19 -6.32 -21.78
C GLU A 605 -4.22 -7.29 -21.19
N MET A 606 -4.07 -7.65 -19.91
CA MET A 606 -5.04 -8.49 -19.21
C MET A 606 -6.43 -7.84 -19.14
N GLU A 607 -6.50 -6.53 -18.89
CA GLU A 607 -7.77 -5.78 -18.98
C GLU A 607 -8.35 -5.83 -20.40
N ALA A 608 -7.56 -5.50 -21.43
CA ALA A 608 -7.98 -5.46 -22.82
C ALA A 608 -8.51 -6.83 -23.31
N LEU A 609 -7.80 -7.91 -23.02
CA LEU A 609 -8.21 -9.27 -23.38
C LEU A 609 -9.47 -9.68 -22.62
N THR A 610 -9.59 -9.31 -21.34
CA THR A 610 -10.82 -9.58 -20.57
C THR A 610 -12.01 -8.81 -21.12
N MET A 611 -11.82 -7.57 -21.58
CA MET A 611 -12.86 -6.78 -22.24
C MET A 611 -13.33 -7.46 -23.53
N VAL A 612 -12.40 -7.95 -24.35
CA VAL A 612 -12.71 -8.70 -25.57
C VAL A 612 -13.55 -9.95 -25.27
N ASP A 613 -13.17 -10.70 -24.24
CA ASP A 613 -13.92 -11.89 -23.83
C ASP A 613 -15.31 -11.52 -23.31
N MET A 614 -15.43 -10.49 -22.48
CA MET A 614 -16.72 -10.02 -21.97
C MET A 614 -17.64 -9.55 -23.08
N ILE A 615 -17.13 -8.79 -24.06
CA ILE A 615 -17.93 -8.35 -25.20
C ILE A 615 -18.43 -9.56 -26.01
N ASN A 616 -17.55 -10.51 -26.34
CA ASN A 616 -17.90 -11.64 -27.19
C ASN A 616 -18.79 -12.70 -26.50
N GLN A 617 -18.55 -12.95 -25.21
CA GLN A 617 -19.16 -14.07 -24.48
C GLN A 617 -20.39 -13.64 -23.68
N HIS A 618 -20.50 -12.35 -23.33
CA HIS A 618 -21.59 -11.83 -22.50
C HIS A 618 -22.41 -10.76 -23.21
N VAL A 619 -21.79 -9.67 -23.66
CA VAL A 619 -22.53 -8.48 -24.16
C VAL A 619 -23.19 -8.76 -25.52
N ILE A 620 -22.43 -9.19 -26.53
CA ILE A 620 -22.95 -9.49 -27.88
C ILE A 620 -24.06 -10.56 -27.84
N PRO A 621 -23.90 -11.70 -27.13
CA PRO A 621 -24.97 -12.69 -27.01
C PRO A 621 -26.25 -12.13 -26.36
N ALA A 622 -26.10 -11.27 -25.35
CA ALA A 622 -27.23 -10.63 -24.69
C ALA A 622 -27.99 -9.68 -25.64
N VAL A 623 -27.26 -8.82 -26.36
CA VAL A 623 -27.79 -7.90 -27.40
C VAL A 623 -28.49 -8.67 -28.53
N LYS A 624 -27.88 -9.76 -29.02
CA LYS A 624 -28.48 -10.61 -30.07
C LYS A 624 -29.77 -11.29 -29.59
N THR A 625 -29.79 -11.75 -28.34
CA THR A 625 -30.95 -12.44 -27.76
C THR A 625 -32.10 -11.47 -27.49
N SER A 626 -31.80 -10.26 -27.04
CA SER A 626 -32.79 -9.22 -26.75
C SER A 626 -33.30 -8.51 -28.00
N GLY A 627 -32.50 -8.46 -29.08
CA GLY A 627 -32.80 -7.70 -30.29
C GLY A 627 -32.64 -6.18 -30.13
N VAL A 628 -31.95 -5.73 -29.07
CA VAL A 628 -31.71 -4.30 -28.77
C VAL A 628 -30.26 -4.08 -28.34
N GLY A 629 -29.68 -2.96 -28.75
CA GLY A 629 -28.31 -2.55 -28.42
C GLY A 629 -27.40 -2.39 -29.65
N PRO A 630 -26.19 -1.83 -29.45
CA PRO A 630 -25.27 -1.44 -30.51
C PRO A 630 -24.41 -2.63 -31.02
N LEU A 631 -25.02 -3.56 -31.77
CA LEU A 631 -24.35 -4.81 -32.16
C LEU A 631 -23.12 -4.60 -33.07
N ASP A 632 -23.21 -3.71 -34.05
CA ASP A 632 -22.15 -3.49 -35.03
C ASP A 632 -20.95 -2.76 -34.39
N GLU A 633 -21.23 -1.81 -33.50
CA GLU A 633 -20.22 -1.07 -32.74
C GLU A 633 -19.47 -1.99 -31.77
N LEU A 634 -20.17 -2.91 -31.09
CA LEU A 634 -19.54 -3.92 -30.23
C LEU A 634 -18.59 -4.85 -31.01
N ALA A 635 -18.95 -5.23 -32.23
CA ALA A 635 -18.08 -6.03 -33.09
C ALA A 635 -16.86 -5.25 -33.57
N ALA A 636 -17.03 -3.96 -33.90
CA ALA A 636 -15.94 -3.06 -34.24
C ALA A 636 -14.98 -2.87 -33.06
N ALA A 637 -15.50 -2.65 -31.86
CA ALA A 637 -14.72 -2.51 -30.63
C ALA A 637 -13.76 -3.68 -30.38
N VAL A 638 -14.21 -4.93 -30.54
CA VAL A 638 -13.36 -6.12 -30.42
C VAL A 638 -12.19 -6.07 -31.42
N THR A 639 -12.45 -5.60 -32.64
CA THR A 639 -11.41 -5.48 -33.67
C THR A 639 -10.39 -4.42 -33.29
N THR A 640 -10.85 -3.26 -32.81
CA THR A 640 -10.00 -2.16 -32.35
C THR A 640 -9.09 -2.59 -31.21
N ILE A 641 -9.62 -3.24 -30.17
CA ILE A 641 -8.82 -3.70 -29.02
C ILE A 641 -7.74 -4.69 -29.48
N LYS A 642 -8.10 -5.66 -30.33
CA LYS A 642 -7.14 -6.66 -30.83
C LYS A 642 -6.03 -6.03 -31.67
N ALA A 643 -6.35 -5.00 -32.46
CA ALA A 643 -5.35 -4.26 -33.22
C ALA A 643 -4.37 -3.53 -32.29
N ALA A 644 -4.88 -2.82 -31.28
CA ALA A 644 -4.04 -2.11 -30.30
C ALA A 644 -3.14 -3.07 -29.49
N VAL A 645 -3.66 -4.24 -29.08
CA VAL A 645 -2.83 -5.28 -28.42
C VAL A 645 -1.74 -5.80 -29.37
N ALA A 646 -2.05 -5.99 -30.65
CA ALA A 646 -1.05 -6.40 -31.63
C ALA A 646 0.05 -5.34 -31.85
N GLU A 647 -0.30 -4.05 -31.77
CA GLU A 647 0.68 -2.95 -31.81
C GLU A 647 1.60 -2.97 -30.58
N ILE A 648 1.05 -3.20 -29.37
CA ILE A 648 1.84 -3.40 -28.15
C ILE A 648 2.82 -4.57 -28.34
N HIS A 649 2.38 -5.70 -28.88
CA HIS A 649 3.25 -6.86 -29.11
C HIS A 649 4.35 -6.60 -30.14
N ALA A 650 4.13 -5.67 -31.06
CA ALA A 650 5.09 -5.31 -32.11
C ALA A 650 6.16 -4.30 -31.65
N ALA A 651 5.93 -3.58 -30.55
CA ALA A 651 6.89 -2.62 -30.00
C ALA A 651 8.14 -3.32 -29.44
N GLU A 652 9.30 -2.66 -29.55
CA GLU A 652 10.60 -3.28 -29.24
C GLU A 652 10.98 -3.13 -27.78
N THR A 653 10.67 -1.97 -27.18
CA THR A 653 11.08 -1.63 -25.81
C THR A 653 9.93 -1.74 -24.81
N SER A 654 10.28 -1.98 -23.53
CA SER A 654 9.34 -1.95 -22.39
C SER A 654 8.58 -0.62 -22.31
N MET A 655 9.27 0.49 -22.52
CA MET A 655 8.70 1.84 -22.51
C MET A 655 7.68 2.07 -23.62
N GLU A 656 8.01 1.76 -24.88
CA GLU A 656 7.07 1.92 -26.01
C GLU A 656 5.81 1.06 -25.82
N LYS A 657 5.98 -0.16 -25.31
CA LYS A 657 4.85 -1.04 -24.95
C LYS A 657 3.96 -0.42 -23.88
N ALA A 658 4.55 0.18 -22.86
CA ALA A 658 3.82 0.82 -21.77
C ALA A 658 3.09 2.08 -22.25
N GLU A 659 3.69 2.88 -23.15
CA GLU A 659 3.05 4.05 -23.76
C GLU A 659 1.82 3.67 -24.58
N LEU A 660 1.94 2.65 -25.45
CA LEU A 660 0.82 2.12 -26.23
C LEU A 660 -0.27 1.53 -25.32
N ALA A 661 0.12 0.81 -24.27
CA ALA A 661 -0.80 0.29 -23.27
C ALA A 661 -1.55 1.43 -22.54
N ARG A 662 -0.86 2.51 -22.17
CA ARG A 662 -1.50 3.68 -21.56
C ARG A 662 -2.59 4.26 -22.47
N VAL A 663 -2.30 4.45 -23.76
CA VAL A 663 -3.27 4.95 -24.75
C VAL A 663 -4.45 3.99 -24.90
N LEU A 664 -4.18 2.69 -25.03
CA LEU A 664 -5.23 1.66 -25.10
C LEU A 664 -6.15 1.75 -23.89
N ARG A 665 -5.60 1.89 -22.69
CA ARG A 665 -6.37 1.86 -21.44
C ARG A 665 -7.13 3.14 -21.13
N LEU A 666 -6.48 4.28 -21.28
CA LEU A 666 -7.01 5.58 -20.84
C LEU A 666 -7.77 6.34 -21.93
N GLU A 667 -7.73 5.87 -23.18
CA GLU A 667 -8.45 6.49 -24.30
C GLU A 667 -9.34 5.44 -24.97
N THR A 668 -8.75 4.45 -25.63
CA THR A 668 -9.50 3.50 -26.48
C THR A 668 -10.51 2.66 -25.70
N MET A 669 -10.12 2.09 -24.55
CA MET A 669 -11.01 1.26 -23.73
C MET A 669 -12.10 2.07 -23.02
N ILE A 670 -11.85 3.36 -22.75
CA ILE A 670 -12.87 4.27 -22.19
C ILE A 670 -13.99 4.48 -23.22
N ASP A 671 -13.64 4.80 -24.46
CA ASP A 671 -14.62 4.98 -25.54
C ASP A 671 -15.43 3.69 -25.79
N ILE A 672 -14.77 2.53 -25.78
CA ILE A 672 -15.44 1.24 -25.98
C ILE A 672 -16.35 0.90 -24.81
N ARG A 673 -15.97 1.26 -23.58
CA ARG A 673 -16.80 1.06 -22.41
C ARG A 673 -18.15 1.76 -22.58
N GLU A 674 -18.19 2.99 -23.08
CA GLU A 674 -19.46 3.71 -23.30
C GLU A 674 -20.43 2.89 -24.15
N THR A 675 -19.92 2.19 -25.17
CA THR A 675 -20.71 1.29 -26.02
C THR A 675 -21.24 0.08 -25.24
N CYS A 676 -20.42 -0.50 -24.35
CA CYS A 676 -20.82 -1.62 -23.50
C CYS A 676 -21.88 -1.19 -22.46
N ASP A 677 -21.74 -0.01 -21.89
CA ASP A 677 -22.64 0.54 -20.88
C ASP A 677 -24.00 0.93 -21.52
N ALA A 678 -23.99 1.42 -22.76
CA ALA A 678 -25.19 1.64 -23.55
C ALA A 678 -25.94 0.32 -23.87
N ALA A 679 -25.21 -0.79 -24.06
CA ALA A 679 -25.83 -2.10 -24.19
C ALA A 679 -26.49 -2.54 -22.86
N GLU A 680 -25.82 -2.37 -21.72
CA GLU A 680 -26.37 -2.67 -20.39
C GLU A 680 -27.68 -1.91 -20.13
N GLU A 681 -27.77 -0.65 -20.58
CA GLU A 681 -28.94 0.19 -20.38
C GLU A 681 -30.22 -0.34 -21.05
N VAL A 682 -30.11 -0.91 -22.25
CA VAL A 682 -31.28 -1.30 -23.06
C VAL A 682 -31.59 -2.79 -23.00
N VAL A 683 -30.60 -3.62 -22.68
CA VAL A 683 -30.79 -5.08 -22.60
C VAL A 683 -31.64 -5.44 -21.37
N PRO A 684 -32.72 -6.22 -21.53
CA PRO A 684 -33.52 -6.67 -20.39
C PRO A 684 -32.68 -7.45 -19.38
N THR A 685 -32.95 -7.25 -18.08
CA THR A 685 -32.17 -7.84 -16.98
C THR A 685 -32.06 -9.37 -17.06
N ASP A 686 -33.11 -10.05 -17.52
CA ASP A 686 -33.12 -11.51 -17.68
C ASP A 686 -32.11 -12.01 -18.72
N ASN A 687 -31.68 -11.14 -19.64
CA ASN A 687 -30.70 -11.44 -20.68
C ASN A 687 -29.29 -10.90 -20.34
N TRP A 688 -29.16 -9.99 -19.36
CA TRP A 688 -27.88 -9.45 -18.93
C TRP A 688 -27.21 -10.39 -17.94
N THR A 689 -26.03 -10.91 -18.29
CA THR A 689 -25.38 -11.99 -17.52
C THR A 689 -24.35 -11.48 -16.51
N LEU A 690 -23.76 -10.32 -16.77
CA LEU A 690 -22.80 -9.67 -15.87
C LEU A 690 -23.51 -9.10 -14.65
N ALA A 691 -22.81 -9.02 -13.52
CA ALA A 691 -23.34 -8.30 -12.36
C ALA A 691 -23.28 -6.78 -12.61
N THR A 692 -24.39 -6.11 -12.34
CA THR A 692 -24.54 -4.66 -12.42
C THR A 692 -23.88 -3.98 -11.22
N TYR A 693 -23.52 -2.69 -11.35
CA TYR A 693 -23.01 -1.92 -10.19
C TYR A 693 -24.00 -1.93 -9.02
N LYS A 694 -25.31 -1.92 -9.31
CA LYS A 694 -26.36 -2.02 -8.29
C LYS A 694 -26.25 -3.30 -7.47
N GLU A 695 -25.98 -4.44 -8.11
CA GLU A 695 -25.84 -5.73 -7.43
C GLU A 695 -24.55 -5.78 -6.59
N MET A 696 -23.47 -5.11 -7.00
CA MET A 696 -22.18 -5.18 -6.32
C MET A 696 -21.98 -4.16 -5.18
N LEU A 697 -22.49 -2.93 -5.35
CA LEU A 697 -22.22 -1.80 -4.45
C LEU A 697 -23.16 -1.75 -3.22
N PHE A 698 -24.20 -2.57 -3.17
CA PHE A 698 -25.26 -2.46 -2.15
C PHE A 698 -25.51 -3.81 -1.46
N LEU A 699 -24.72 -4.11 -0.42
CA LEU A 699 -24.83 -5.38 0.34
C LEU A 699 -26.19 -5.60 1.01
N ASP A 700 -26.91 -4.53 1.31
CA ASP A 700 -28.25 -4.56 1.89
C ASP A 700 -29.28 -5.23 0.97
N GLN A 701 -29.03 -5.26 -0.35
CA GLN A 701 -29.87 -5.99 -1.32
C GLN A 701 -29.72 -7.52 -1.24
N HIS A 702 -28.67 -8.01 -0.55
CA HIS A 702 -28.32 -9.42 -0.43
C HIS A 702 -28.61 -9.99 0.96
N THR A 703 -29.44 -9.31 1.74
CA THR A 703 -29.77 -9.74 3.11
C THR A 703 -30.62 -11.02 3.10
N VAL A 704 -30.18 -12.04 3.85
CA VAL A 704 -30.75 -13.40 3.83
C VAL A 704 -31.70 -13.69 4.99
N SER A 705 -31.83 -12.78 5.97
CA SER A 705 -32.71 -12.97 7.13
C SER A 705 -33.97 -12.13 6.99
N GLU A 706 -35.15 -12.76 7.08
CA GLU A 706 -36.26 -12.07 7.75
C GLU A 706 -35.74 -11.67 9.13
N PRO A 707 -35.88 -10.39 9.52
CA PRO A 707 -35.42 -10.01 10.84
C PRO A 707 -36.28 -10.76 11.85
N GLU A 708 -35.66 -11.54 12.74
CA GLU A 708 -36.26 -11.93 14.02
C GLU A 708 -36.43 -10.66 14.88
N PHE A 709 -37.33 -9.77 14.46
CA PHE A 709 -37.86 -8.74 15.32
C PHE A 709 -38.82 -9.47 16.27
N PHE A 710 -38.40 -9.55 17.54
CA PHE A 710 -39.07 -10.24 18.65
C PHE A 710 -38.83 -11.75 18.66
N GLY A 711 -37.85 -12.19 19.48
CA GLY A 711 -37.83 -13.56 19.98
C GLY A 711 -39.09 -13.86 20.80
N GLU A 712 -39.58 -15.09 20.69
CA GLU A 712 -40.57 -15.63 21.63
C GLU A 712 -40.02 -15.74 23.06
#